data_AF-A0A9N9ZHX7-F1
#
_entry.id   AF-A0A9N9ZHX7-F1
#
_cell.length_a   1.000
_cell.length_b   1.000
_cell.length_c   1.000
_cell.angle_alpha   90.00
_cell.angle_beta   90.00
_cell.angle_gamma   90.00
#
_symmetry.space_group_name_H-M   'P 1'
#
loop_
_entity.id
_entity.type
_entity.pdbx_description
1 polymer ?
#
loop_
_entity_poly.entity_id
_entity_poly.type
_entity_poly.pdbx_seq_one_letter_code
_entity_poly.pdbx_strand_id
1 'polypeptide(L)'
;MAPADQTAKSALLTPSTDTALCLIPPKHLWEPVDRLRSLYDKAYNRWPPHVNLVYPFVQPDCLERAAEAIAQIDYGLELGQSTPLAALSEPDVFAQKNNNTIHLRPRNGQNLELLRRLSNMLQHALGRSEDQNFKPHMTVAQSQDRNSASHLYLVDKIRSIGDISWDVTELAILIRDKDVSSTDPTAPRPMKVWGRVSLNPIQINRLPTPETIYSQNEEVQSSALPQPAPQTTYTFCSSESKWVSHSCSITSAPKQPTMDRLIVASYNVLGEFEWPPNQDRYPNIVENLISDRGRADILALQEVTDHFLQFLLADERIRSQYPFSTHGPPDQLDVGPLPNHLNIVILSKFEFQWNNLSLPRKHKGSPILTFPSVRESDTESSNSQALPLVLAACHLSHGLVDGAVASKKNELQRILNHLTSTYQFHPWIIAGDFNIATSSYTIETARQRRFISSQSYRYLREFTFKLTESGLQDTWIASRIQSGESSTQSWRLEPTADELFEGEEGATFDPQSNILAAKLVGSGMNNRPQRYDRILVNSHFRLRPSRFNMFGLPPTQVQADEQMDAGASDHWGVRCLFQAPSQEEKSQESAREKAMDVKLERGPSSLGGLEDLKRCLQKRDFLPTQANVADRQHAINLLQTTLQCQAAGQDMPEDGKGLQLTLVPVGSFGLGVWTESSDVDVLCIGGISSKLFFKLAISRLRKAESSGITILRRVRASSGTMLLLDISGIKFDLHYCGSLSILEQFPEVMKRPPTDPAFALPPQTLSKLKPVRDLFYIRRSIPDMSQYRAAHLLIKAWAKSRGLYGAKFGLLGGINIAVTLVPVCKALVKKVGSVSVADIVVSYFHHYAQFDWKTQVVFDPFFHKNLTYRRSSTEPLCLLGWHPPVLNTALNASMPTVKTIQAEISRSCELLSSPNITWDKFLDSFMGPSSLGELALDPGAADFLETFKVYARLDISYWGSSSRKRNDFVGWLESRCVMLLVEIGRKAPGFTARIWPQRFVDGGAVKASGSEETSDYNGCYLLGIERESRDHSEGALQATLAQFEQRIRGDARHFDANTSWMAATLVKCTELGDLQLDKSLFLEDNVGAADDDISSDDEESDEDEEIDDEDGLAKLPIRQQPQHGLGLSTAKLRTAVDVMNRLRWDPHMDSDDYIVGYEDRFTGTCEKSLEMWKTDQTDEEFIPQHRILYFKRRSDNELVWERRTRIDKIFGSGASSQPEPGYE
;
A
#
# COMPACT_ATOMS: atom_id res chain seq x y z
N MET A 1 -87.59 38.47 40.69
CA MET A 1 -87.27 37.17 40.06
C MET A 1 -86.27 37.45 38.94
N ALA A 2 -84.99 37.18 39.21
CA ALA A 2 -83.89 37.24 38.25
C ALA A 2 -83.26 35.84 38.18
N PRO A 3 -82.80 35.35 37.02
CA PRO A 3 -82.43 33.95 36.85
C PRO A 3 -81.03 33.68 37.45
N ALA A 4 -80.97 32.67 38.31
CA ALA A 4 -79.78 32.21 39.03
C ALA A 4 -78.95 31.17 38.23
N ASP A 5 -79.07 31.12 36.90
CA ASP A 5 -78.65 29.95 36.10
C ASP A 5 -77.38 30.15 35.25
N GLN A 6 -76.76 31.33 35.27
CA GLN A 6 -75.52 31.59 34.52
C GLN A 6 -74.24 31.51 35.37
N THR A 7 -74.33 31.64 36.70
CA THR A 7 -73.15 31.57 37.59
C THR A 7 -72.70 30.14 37.92
N ALA A 8 -73.51 29.11 37.65
CA ALA A 8 -73.18 27.72 37.94
C ALA A 8 -72.39 27.00 36.82
N LYS A 9 -72.47 27.46 35.56
CA LYS A 9 -71.78 26.81 34.42
C LYS A 9 -70.28 27.14 34.31
N SER A 10 -69.83 28.27 34.87
CA SER A 10 -68.44 28.77 34.69
C SER A 10 -67.42 28.21 35.68
N ALA A 11 -67.83 27.58 36.79
CA ALA A 11 -66.95 27.29 37.92
C ALA A 11 -66.32 25.87 37.94
N LEU A 12 -66.58 25.01 36.94
CA LEU A 12 -66.43 23.55 37.09
C LEU A 12 -65.32 22.87 36.25
N LEU A 13 -64.60 23.57 35.37
CA LEU A 13 -63.59 22.96 34.48
C LEU A 13 -62.21 23.64 34.57
N THR A 14 -61.58 23.53 35.74
CA THR A 14 -60.22 24.04 35.96
C THR A 14 -59.22 23.38 34.98
N PRO A 15 -58.35 24.16 34.30
CA PRO A 15 -57.33 23.61 33.40
C PRO A 15 -56.36 22.65 34.10
N SER A 16 -55.95 21.58 33.41
CA SER A 16 -54.95 20.62 33.91
C SER A 16 -53.96 20.24 32.82
N THR A 17 -52.67 20.19 33.14
CA THR A 17 -51.61 19.76 32.21
C THR A 17 -51.52 18.24 32.08
N ASP A 18 -52.31 17.51 32.89
CA ASP A 18 -52.42 16.06 32.84
C ASP A 18 -53.41 15.57 31.78
N THR A 19 -54.14 16.47 31.11
CA THR A 19 -55.04 16.12 30.01
C THR A 19 -54.88 17.07 28.83
N ALA A 20 -55.18 16.58 27.64
CA ALA A 20 -55.14 17.36 26.41
C ALA A 20 -56.28 16.94 25.46
N LEU A 21 -56.83 17.91 24.74
CA LEU A 21 -57.74 17.65 23.62
C LEU A 21 -56.99 17.93 22.32
N CYS A 22 -56.84 16.92 21.47
CA CYS A 22 -55.93 16.95 20.33
C CYS A 22 -56.57 16.37 19.07
N LEU A 23 -56.02 16.74 17.91
CA LEU A 23 -56.11 15.96 16.69
C LEU A 23 -54.93 15.00 16.64
N ILE A 24 -55.18 13.74 16.29
CA ILE A 24 -54.16 12.73 16.06
C ILE A 24 -54.34 12.23 14.61
N PRO A 25 -53.31 12.29 13.76
CA PRO A 25 -53.43 11.77 12.40
C PRO A 25 -53.65 10.25 12.43
N PRO A 26 -54.27 9.66 11.40
CA PRO A 26 -54.33 8.21 11.25
C PRO A 26 -52.94 7.56 11.32
N LYS A 27 -52.83 6.36 11.91
CA LYS A 27 -51.54 5.68 12.15
C LYS A 27 -50.68 5.49 10.90
N HIS A 28 -51.28 5.34 9.71
CA HIS A 28 -50.52 5.19 8.46
C HIS A 28 -49.73 6.45 8.04
N LEU A 29 -50.04 7.62 8.62
CA LEU A 29 -49.32 8.88 8.36
C LEU A 29 -48.22 9.17 9.40
N TRP A 30 -48.03 8.29 10.39
CA TRP A 30 -47.09 8.55 11.49
C TRP A 30 -45.65 8.34 11.05
N GLU A 31 -45.40 7.31 10.24
CA GLU A 31 -44.05 6.84 9.91
C GLU A 31 -43.10 7.96 9.44
N PRO A 32 -43.47 8.86 8.49
CA PRO A 32 -42.56 9.89 8.02
C PRO A 32 -42.15 10.89 9.12
N VAL A 33 -43.08 11.19 10.03
CA VAL A 33 -42.85 12.12 11.14
C VAL A 33 -42.09 11.45 12.27
N ASP A 34 -42.50 10.24 12.63
CA ASP A 34 -41.93 9.49 13.74
C ASP A 34 -40.51 9.00 13.46
N ARG A 35 -40.15 8.82 12.18
CA ARG A 35 -38.77 8.61 11.75
C ARG A 35 -37.84 9.73 12.23
N LEU A 36 -38.29 11.00 12.19
CA LEU A 36 -37.54 12.14 12.71
C LEU A 36 -37.79 12.38 14.21
N ARG A 37 -39.03 12.29 14.70
CA ARG A 37 -39.34 12.49 16.13
C ARG A 37 -38.57 11.51 17.00
N SER A 38 -38.49 10.24 16.60
CA SER A 38 -37.76 9.21 17.34
C SER A 38 -36.29 9.58 17.56
N LEU A 39 -35.67 10.31 16.63
CA LEU A 39 -34.28 10.75 16.69
C LEU A 39 -34.15 12.12 17.38
N TYR A 40 -34.98 13.10 17.02
CA TYR A 40 -34.80 14.52 17.33
C TYR A 40 -35.82 15.14 18.29
N ASP A 41 -36.90 14.44 18.66
CA ASP A 41 -37.87 14.90 19.65
C ASP A 41 -37.72 14.16 20.99
N LYS A 42 -37.44 14.90 22.06
CA LYS A 42 -37.36 14.35 23.43
C LYS A 42 -38.72 13.89 23.95
N ALA A 43 -39.81 14.35 23.34
CA ALA A 43 -41.18 14.00 23.70
C ALA A 43 -41.76 12.84 22.87
N TYR A 44 -41.00 12.22 21.96
CA TYR A 44 -41.46 11.13 21.09
C TYR A 44 -42.19 10.00 21.84
N ASN A 45 -41.58 9.46 22.91
CA ASN A 45 -42.19 8.39 23.73
C ASN A 45 -43.25 8.90 24.71
N ARG A 46 -43.50 10.22 24.78
CA ARG A 46 -44.44 10.83 25.74
C ARG A 46 -45.74 11.27 25.07
N TRP A 47 -45.67 11.61 23.79
CA TRP A 47 -46.77 12.15 23.00
C TRP A 47 -46.81 11.50 21.61
N PRO A 48 -48.00 11.23 21.06
CA PRO A 48 -48.12 10.82 19.67
C PRO A 48 -47.75 12.01 18.75
N PRO A 49 -47.60 11.80 17.45
CA PRO A 49 -47.86 12.87 16.48
C PRO A 49 -49.25 13.47 16.75
N HIS A 50 -49.32 14.76 17.06
CA HIS A 50 -50.59 15.39 17.43
C HIS A 50 -50.58 16.89 17.15
N VAL A 51 -51.79 17.46 17.04
CA VAL A 51 -52.05 18.90 17.08
C VAL A 51 -52.93 19.18 18.29
N ASN A 52 -52.43 19.95 19.26
CA ASN A 52 -53.25 20.37 20.39
C ASN A 52 -54.34 21.34 19.93
N LEU A 53 -55.59 21.10 20.30
CA LEU A 53 -56.71 22.03 20.13
C LEU A 53 -56.98 22.78 21.43
N VAL A 54 -57.01 22.06 22.56
CA VAL A 54 -57.14 22.67 23.89
C VAL A 54 -56.11 22.02 24.83
N TYR A 55 -55.10 22.79 25.22
CA TYR A 55 -54.10 22.40 26.20
C TYR A 55 -53.64 23.62 27.01
N PRO A 56 -53.62 23.57 28.36
CA PRO A 56 -54.10 22.49 29.22
C PRO A 56 -55.62 22.26 29.11
N PHE A 57 -56.10 21.01 29.12
CA PHE A 57 -57.52 20.69 28.89
C PHE A 57 -58.35 20.81 30.19
N VAL A 58 -58.80 19.73 30.83
CA VAL A 58 -59.60 19.79 32.08
C VAL A 58 -59.03 18.83 33.14
N GLN A 59 -59.38 18.99 34.42
CA GLN A 59 -58.98 18.00 35.42
C GLN A 59 -59.46 16.58 35.04
N PRO A 60 -58.66 15.51 35.29
CA PRO A 60 -59.02 14.14 34.93
C PRO A 60 -60.43 13.71 35.35
N ASP A 61 -60.88 14.14 36.53
CA ASP A 61 -62.20 13.80 37.08
C ASP A 61 -63.37 14.46 36.32
N CYS A 62 -63.07 15.42 35.45
CA CYS A 62 -64.05 16.18 34.67
C CYS A 62 -64.10 15.79 33.19
N LEU A 63 -63.32 14.78 32.76
CA LEU A 63 -63.20 14.38 31.36
C LEU A 63 -64.53 13.94 30.73
N GLU A 64 -65.39 13.23 31.46
CA GLU A 64 -66.70 12.79 30.98
C GLU A 64 -67.61 13.98 30.67
N ARG A 65 -67.75 14.91 31.62
CA ARG A 65 -68.57 16.12 31.43
C ARG A 65 -68.04 17.02 30.32
N ALA A 66 -66.71 17.12 30.17
CA ALA A 66 -66.10 17.88 29.10
C ALA A 66 -66.35 17.22 27.73
N ALA A 67 -66.27 15.89 27.64
CA ALA A 67 -66.59 15.15 26.41
C ALA A 67 -68.07 15.31 26.04
N GLU A 68 -68.99 15.27 27.00
CA GLU A 68 -70.42 15.55 26.80
C GLU A 68 -70.66 16.96 26.28
N ALA A 69 -70.03 17.98 26.87
CA ALA A 69 -70.16 19.36 26.42
C ALA A 69 -69.67 19.55 24.97
N ILE A 70 -68.57 18.90 24.60
CA ILE A 70 -68.02 18.90 23.24
C ILE A 70 -68.98 18.20 22.26
N ALA A 71 -69.60 17.09 22.67
CA ALA A 71 -70.55 16.35 21.85
C ALA A 71 -71.89 17.09 21.60
N GLN A 72 -72.18 18.18 22.32
CA GLN A 72 -73.38 19.00 22.08
C GLN A 72 -73.17 20.10 21.02
N ILE A 73 -71.96 20.24 20.46
CA ILE A 73 -71.65 21.22 19.42
C ILE A 73 -72.25 20.77 18.08
N ASP A 74 -72.99 21.64 17.39
CA ASP A 74 -73.44 21.39 16.02
C ASP A 74 -72.35 21.76 15.01
N TYR A 75 -71.43 20.81 14.80
CA TYR A 75 -70.32 20.99 13.86
C TYR A 75 -70.78 21.23 12.41
N GLY A 76 -71.94 20.74 12.00
CA GLY A 76 -72.44 20.88 10.63
C GLY A 76 -72.92 22.29 10.31
N LEU A 77 -73.49 22.99 11.30
CA LEU A 77 -73.93 24.38 11.17
C LEU A 77 -72.76 25.36 11.20
N GLU A 78 -71.72 25.07 11.99
CA GLU A 78 -70.60 26.01 12.23
C GLU A 78 -69.38 25.82 11.32
N LEU A 79 -69.11 24.59 10.83
CA LEU A 79 -67.96 24.30 9.94
C LEU A 79 -68.38 24.09 8.46
N GLY A 80 -69.68 24.04 8.17
CA GLY A 80 -70.24 23.70 6.87
C GLY A 80 -70.40 22.18 6.66
N GLN A 81 -71.12 21.76 5.62
CA GLN A 81 -71.47 20.34 5.37
C GLN A 81 -70.28 19.41 5.06
N SER A 82 -69.04 19.92 5.00
CA SER A 82 -67.83 19.14 4.66
C SER A 82 -66.99 18.87 5.90
N THR A 83 -66.39 17.67 6.00
CA THR A 83 -65.47 17.33 7.09
C THR A 83 -64.25 18.25 7.09
N PRO A 84 -63.80 18.76 8.25
CA PRO A 84 -62.63 19.63 8.30
C PRO A 84 -61.38 18.86 7.87
N LEU A 85 -60.62 19.39 6.92
CA LEU A 85 -59.32 18.84 6.56
C LEU A 85 -58.25 19.43 7.49
N ALA A 86 -57.43 18.61 8.14
CA ALA A 86 -56.19 19.07 8.78
C ALA A 86 -55.04 18.86 7.80
N ALA A 87 -54.33 19.92 7.42
CA ALA A 87 -53.19 19.84 6.50
C ALA A 87 -51.99 20.61 7.05
N LEU A 88 -50.88 19.90 7.26
CA LEU A 88 -49.64 20.40 7.85
C LEU A 88 -48.51 20.25 6.83
N SER A 89 -47.92 21.36 6.40
CA SER A 89 -46.90 21.35 5.33
C SER A 89 -45.82 22.41 5.46
N GLU A 90 -45.96 23.38 6.36
CA GLU A 90 -44.97 24.45 6.52
C GLU A 90 -44.17 24.23 7.81
N PRO A 91 -42.85 24.01 7.74
CA PRO A 91 -42.01 23.94 8.94
C PRO A 91 -41.86 25.32 9.56
N ASP A 92 -41.98 25.40 10.89
CA ASP A 92 -41.78 26.62 11.67
C ASP A 92 -41.16 26.28 13.03
N VAL A 93 -40.75 27.31 13.78
CA VAL A 93 -39.94 27.18 15.00
C VAL A 93 -40.54 28.00 16.13
N PHE A 94 -40.84 27.32 17.25
CA PHE A 94 -41.04 28.01 18.52
C PHE A 94 -39.70 28.21 19.20
N ALA A 95 -39.22 29.45 19.19
CA ALA A 95 -37.96 29.81 19.83
C ALA A 95 -38.13 30.03 21.34
N GLN A 96 -37.37 29.29 22.15
CA GLN A 96 -37.17 29.55 23.58
C GLN A 96 -35.68 29.75 23.84
N LYS A 97 -35.33 30.34 24.99
CA LYS A 97 -33.97 30.82 25.29
C LYS A 97 -32.86 29.80 24.98
N ASN A 98 -33.07 28.53 25.32
CA ASN A 98 -32.07 27.44 25.13
C ASN A 98 -32.66 26.17 24.46
N ASN A 99 -33.88 26.24 23.92
CA ASN A 99 -34.54 25.10 23.29
C ASN A 99 -35.54 25.59 22.25
N ASN A 100 -35.41 25.09 21.03
CA ASN A 100 -36.25 25.47 19.90
C ASN A 100 -37.01 24.25 19.44
N THR A 101 -38.34 24.35 19.43
CA THR A 101 -39.22 23.28 18.96
C THR A 101 -39.55 23.51 17.50
N ILE A 102 -39.07 22.63 16.64
CA ILE A 102 -39.34 22.63 15.22
C ILE A 102 -40.59 21.79 14.98
N HIS A 103 -41.55 22.35 14.26
CA HIS A 103 -42.88 21.78 14.09
C HIS A 103 -43.40 22.02 12.68
N LEU A 104 -44.34 21.18 12.26
CA LEU A 104 -45.15 21.41 11.07
C LEU A 104 -46.40 22.20 11.46
N ARG A 105 -46.73 23.23 10.68
CA ARG A 105 -47.96 24.00 10.81
C ARG A 105 -48.75 24.04 9.49
N PRO A 106 -50.05 24.37 9.53
CA PRO A 106 -50.79 24.67 8.32
C PRO A 106 -50.23 25.91 7.62
N ARG A 107 -50.25 25.91 6.29
CA ARG A 107 -50.00 27.12 5.50
C ARG A 107 -51.06 28.18 5.80
N ASN A 108 -50.68 29.45 5.68
CA ASN A 108 -51.64 30.55 5.79
C ASN A 108 -52.75 30.39 4.76
N GLY A 109 -54.01 30.42 5.19
CA GLY A 109 -55.17 30.22 4.33
C GLY A 109 -56.36 29.60 5.04
N GLN A 110 -57.23 28.95 4.28
CA GLN A 110 -58.50 28.40 4.76
C GLN A 110 -58.31 27.30 5.84
N ASN A 111 -57.28 26.46 5.74
CA ASN A 111 -57.02 25.38 6.69
C ASN A 111 -56.73 25.89 8.11
N LEU A 112 -55.83 26.89 8.23
CA LEU A 112 -55.48 27.52 9.50
C LEU A 112 -56.71 28.17 10.17
N GLU A 113 -57.54 28.84 9.36
CA GLU A 113 -58.75 29.49 9.83
C GLU A 113 -59.80 28.48 10.32
N LEU A 114 -59.96 27.35 9.61
CA LEU A 114 -60.83 26.25 10.05
C LEU A 114 -60.39 25.66 11.39
N LEU A 115 -59.08 25.41 11.59
CA LEU A 115 -58.57 24.89 12.86
C LEU A 115 -58.71 25.89 14.02
N ARG A 116 -58.58 27.20 13.74
CA ARG A 116 -58.85 28.27 14.73
C ARG A 116 -60.32 28.31 15.13
N ARG A 117 -61.24 28.24 14.16
CA ARG A 117 -62.68 28.16 14.43
C ARG A 117 -63.02 26.92 15.26
N LEU A 118 -62.48 25.76 14.88
CA LEU A 118 -62.64 24.52 15.63
C LEU A 118 -62.18 24.67 17.08
N SER A 119 -60.99 25.21 17.31
CA SER A 119 -60.46 25.47 18.66
C SER A 119 -61.34 26.45 19.45
N ASN A 120 -61.80 27.54 18.83
CA ASN A 120 -62.65 28.54 19.50
C ASN A 120 -64.01 27.98 19.91
N MET A 121 -64.65 27.18 19.05
CA MET A 121 -65.91 26.49 19.39
C MET A 121 -65.71 25.56 20.59
N LEU A 122 -64.61 24.80 20.60
CA LEU A 122 -64.29 23.89 21.72
C LEU A 122 -64.04 24.67 23.02
N GLN A 123 -63.32 25.79 22.96
CA GLN A 123 -63.12 26.67 24.12
C GLN A 123 -64.46 27.22 24.64
N HIS A 124 -65.35 27.68 23.74
CA HIS A 124 -66.68 28.18 24.10
C HIS A 124 -67.56 27.10 24.76
N ALA A 125 -67.56 25.88 24.23
CA ALA A 125 -68.28 24.74 24.82
C ALA A 125 -67.78 24.39 26.24
N LEU A 126 -66.51 24.67 26.53
CA LEU A 126 -65.90 24.48 27.85
C LEU A 126 -66.07 25.71 28.78
N GLY A 127 -66.78 26.76 28.33
CA GLY A 127 -66.98 27.99 29.08
C GLY A 127 -65.75 28.88 29.19
N ARG A 128 -64.82 28.81 28.22
CA ARG A 128 -63.57 29.58 28.18
C ARG A 128 -63.62 30.69 27.14
N SER A 129 -62.83 31.73 27.35
CA SER A 129 -62.60 32.78 26.34
C SER A 129 -61.84 32.23 25.14
N GLU A 130 -62.07 32.81 23.97
CA GLU A 130 -61.33 32.49 22.75
C GLU A 130 -59.81 32.65 22.95
N ASP A 131 -59.03 31.73 22.38
CA ASP A 131 -57.57 31.80 22.39
C ASP A 131 -57.09 32.52 21.12
N GLN A 132 -56.93 33.84 21.21
CA GLN A 132 -56.42 34.66 20.10
C GLN A 132 -55.00 34.28 19.67
N ASN A 133 -54.25 33.54 20.50
CA ASN A 133 -52.89 33.10 20.24
C ASN A 133 -52.78 31.64 19.81
N PHE A 134 -53.90 30.98 19.48
CA PHE A 134 -53.90 29.59 19.03
C PHE A 134 -53.05 29.40 17.75
N LYS A 135 -52.02 28.57 17.87
CA LYS A 135 -51.10 28.19 16.78
C LYS A 135 -51.16 26.67 16.61
N PRO A 136 -51.96 26.14 15.67
CA PRO A 136 -52.00 24.70 15.42
C PRO A 136 -50.65 24.24 14.88
N HIS A 137 -50.07 23.24 15.52
CA HIS A 137 -48.76 22.70 15.18
C HIS A 137 -48.62 21.24 15.56
N MET A 138 -47.73 20.54 14.88
CA MET A 138 -47.27 19.20 15.23
C MET A 138 -45.75 19.22 15.39
N THR A 139 -45.27 19.02 16.61
CA THR A 139 -43.83 18.96 16.90
C THR A 139 -43.18 17.83 16.13
N VAL A 140 -42.01 18.06 15.54
CA VAL A 140 -41.24 17.02 14.83
C VAL A 140 -39.84 16.87 15.44
N ALA A 141 -39.22 17.98 15.84
CA ALA A 141 -37.86 17.95 16.38
C ALA A 141 -37.60 19.07 17.38
N GLN A 142 -36.49 18.95 18.11
CA GLN A 142 -35.99 19.98 19.02
C GLN A 142 -34.51 20.24 18.78
N SER A 143 -34.07 21.47 19.02
CA SER A 143 -32.67 21.89 18.85
C SER A 143 -32.30 22.98 19.87
N GLN A 144 -31.02 23.16 20.17
CA GLN A 144 -30.59 24.11 21.21
C GLN A 144 -30.36 25.52 20.68
N ASP A 145 -29.66 25.64 19.56
CA ASP A 145 -29.29 26.92 18.95
C ASP A 145 -29.95 27.09 17.59
N ARG A 146 -30.81 28.11 17.48
CA ARG A 146 -31.58 28.45 16.28
C ARG A 146 -30.70 28.90 15.11
N ASN A 147 -29.55 29.49 15.39
CA ASN A 147 -28.66 30.01 14.35
C ASN A 147 -27.59 28.99 13.93
N SER A 148 -27.51 27.85 14.64
CA SER A 148 -26.57 26.80 14.26
C SER A 148 -26.96 26.17 12.92
N ALA A 149 -25.97 25.79 12.12
CA ALA A 149 -26.21 25.06 10.88
C ALA A 149 -27.03 23.79 11.10
N SER A 150 -26.77 23.06 12.20
CA SER A 150 -27.52 21.85 12.57
C SER A 150 -29.03 22.08 12.71
N HIS A 151 -29.44 23.25 13.22
CA HIS A 151 -30.84 23.64 13.30
C HIS A 151 -31.43 23.87 11.92
N LEU A 152 -30.71 24.62 11.07
CA LEU A 152 -31.16 24.98 9.72
C LEU A 152 -31.30 23.73 8.83
N TYR A 153 -30.33 22.81 8.89
CA TYR A 153 -30.44 21.51 8.24
C TYR A 153 -31.66 20.71 8.71
N LEU A 154 -31.96 20.73 10.01
CA LEU A 154 -33.10 19.99 10.55
C LEU A 154 -34.45 20.61 10.14
N VAL A 155 -34.54 21.94 10.07
CA VAL A 155 -35.72 22.64 9.54
C VAL A 155 -35.95 22.28 8.07
N ASP A 156 -34.88 22.28 7.27
CA ASP A 156 -34.97 21.91 5.85
C ASP A 156 -35.32 20.43 5.66
N LYS A 157 -34.73 19.53 6.47
CA LYS A 157 -35.09 18.11 6.51
C LYS A 157 -36.58 17.89 6.78
N ILE A 158 -37.17 18.65 7.70
CA ILE A 158 -38.60 18.55 8.02
C ILE A 158 -39.46 19.04 6.87
N ARG A 159 -38.99 20.00 6.07
CA ARG A 159 -39.67 20.46 4.85
C ARG A 159 -39.83 19.32 3.84
N SER A 160 -38.86 18.42 3.76
CA SER A 160 -38.85 17.29 2.82
C SER A 160 -39.74 16.11 3.21
N ILE A 161 -40.40 16.13 4.38
CA ILE A 161 -41.36 15.07 4.77
C ILE A 161 -42.60 15.07 3.85
N GLY A 162 -42.92 16.21 3.22
CA GLY A 162 -44.12 16.39 2.41
C GLY A 162 -45.35 16.79 3.23
N ASP A 163 -46.47 16.94 2.54
CA ASP A 163 -47.73 17.43 3.11
C ASP A 163 -48.45 16.32 3.89
N ILE A 164 -48.70 16.55 5.18
CA ILE A 164 -49.45 15.62 6.03
C ILE A 164 -50.87 16.12 6.12
N SER A 165 -51.79 15.42 5.46
CA SER A 165 -53.21 15.80 5.44
C SER A 165 -54.14 14.62 5.74
N TRP A 166 -55.19 14.88 6.51
CA TRP A 166 -56.24 13.90 6.81
C TRP A 166 -57.56 14.59 7.14
N ASP A 167 -58.67 13.89 6.88
CA ASP A 167 -60.00 14.33 7.30
C ASP A 167 -60.15 14.20 8.82
N VAL A 168 -60.56 15.29 9.47
CA VAL A 168 -60.82 15.33 10.91
C VAL A 168 -62.19 14.70 11.16
N THR A 169 -62.19 13.40 11.41
CA THR A 169 -63.40 12.64 11.74
C THR A 169 -63.65 12.52 13.24
N GLU A 170 -62.59 12.65 14.06
CA GLU A 170 -62.65 12.49 15.51
C GLU A 170 -61.66 13.39 16.26
N LEU A 171 -62.00 13.73 17.50
CA LEU A 171 -61.14 14.43 18.46
C LEU A 171 -60.63 13.43 19.50
N ALA A 172 -59.34 13.45 19.80
CA ALA A 172 -58.73 12.57 20.79
C ALA A 172 -58.59 13.30 22.14
N ILE A 173 -59.04 12.64 23.22
CA ILE A 173 -58.83 13.10 24.58
C ILE A 173 -57.68 12.28 25.19
N LEU A 174 -56.60 12.95 25.55
CA LEU A 174 -55.43 12.34 26.16
C LEU A 174 -55.41 12.57 27.68
N ILE A 175 -54.95 11.57 28.43
CA ILE A 175 -54.72 11.61 29.88
C ILE A 175 -53.30 11.14 30.20
N ARG A 176 -52.62 11.80 31.14
CA ARG A 176 -51.29 11.42 31.59
C ARG A 176 -51.34 10.21 32.51
N ASP A 177 -50.45 9.25 32.29
CA ASP A 177 -50.37 8.04 33.09
C ASP A 177 -49.93 8.31 34.54
N LYS A 178 -50.73 7.86 35.52
CA LYS A 178 -50.46 8.03 36.95
C LYS A 178 -49.82 6.79 37.59
N ASP A 179 -49.89 5.61 36.94
CA ASP A 179 -49.53 4.32 37.52
C ASP A 179 -48.01 3.97 37.44
N VAL A 180 -47.17 4.85 36.87
CA VAL A 180 -45.70 4.67 36.82
C VAL A 180 -45.01 4.95 38.17
N SER A 181 -45.77 5.01 39.27
CA SER A 181 -45.32 5.56 40.56
C SER A 181 -44.77 4.56 41.58
N SER A 182 -44.14 3.44 41.21
CA SER A 182 -43.63 2.48 42.22
C SER A 182 -42.13 2.19 42.19
N THR A 183 -41.35 2.60 41.19
CA THR A 183 -39.91 2.24 41.14
C THR A 183 -38.94 3.38 40.83
N ASP A 184 -39.35 4.44 40.11
CA ASP A 184 -38.51 5.65 39.92
C ASP A 184 -39.38 6.93 39.79
N PRO A 185 -39.37 7.84 40.78
CA PRO A 185 -40.15 9.08 40.74
C PRO A 185 -39.68 10.09 39.67
N THR A 186 -38.55 9.85 39.00
CA THR A 186 -38.02 10.70 37.92
C THR A 186 -38.40 10.22 36.51
N ALA A 187 -39.04 9.05 36.39
CA ALA A 187 -39.45 8.49 35.11
C ALA A 187 -40.54 9.38 34.43
N PRO A 188 -40.38 9.71 33.13
CA PRO A 188 -41.33 10.55 32.42
C PRO A 188 -42.68 9.84 32.23
N ARG A 189 -43.77 10.53 32.57
CA ARG A 189 -45.15 10.01 32.45
C ARG A 189 -45.70 10.21 31.02
N PRO A 190 -45.98 9.14 30.26
CA PRO A 190 -46.53 9.25 28.91
C PRO A 190 -48.01 9.67 28.93
N MET A 191 -48.48 10.25 27.83
CA MET A 191 -49.91 10.44 27.58
C MET A 191 -50.53 9.12 27.08
N LYS A 192 -51.78 8.86 27.43
CA LYS A 192 -52.59 7.73 26.93
C LYS A 192 -53.88 8.26 26.35
N VAL A 193 -54.44 7.57 25.37
CA VAL A 193 -55.74 7.94 24.79
C VAL A 193 -56.83 7.51 25.77
N TRP A 194 -57.53 8.47 26.37
CA TRP A 194 -58.64 8.21 27.30
C TRP A 194 -59.94 7.88 26.56
N GLY A 195 -60.19 8.56 25.44
CA GLY A 195 -61.36 8.37 24.62
C GLY A 195 -61.33 9.27 23.38
N ARG A 196 -62.29 9.07 22.48
CA ARG A 196 -62.42 9.84 21.25
C ARG A 196 -63.84 10.37 21.09
N VAL A 197 -63.99 11.54 20.48
CA VAL A 197 -65.29 12.13 20.13
C VAL A 197 -65.39 12.18 18.61
N SER A 198 -66.24 11.34 18.03
CA SER A 198 -66.52 11.36 16.59
C SER A 198 -67.31 12.61 16.24
N LEU A 199 -67.00 13.26 15.11
CA LEU A 199 -67.66 14.49 14.66
C LEU A 199 -68.88 14.20 13.76
N ASN A 200 -68.93 13.03 13.11
CA ASN A 200 -70.07 12.63 12.29
C ASN A 200 -70.17 11.09 12.13
N PRO A 201 -71.23 10.43 12.67
CA PRO A 201 -72.20 10.97 13.62
C PRO A 201 -71.52 11.33 14.95
N ILE A 202 -72.08 12.28 15.69
CA ILE A 202 -71.48 12.68 16.97
C ILE A 202 -71.62 11.55 17.99
N GLN A 203 -70.50 10.96 18.41
CA GLN A 203 -70.47 9.84 19.33
C GLN A 203 -69.23 9.91 20.23
N ILE A 204 -69.43 9.75 21.55
CA ILE A 204 -68.33 9.65 22.52
C ILE A 204 -67.94 8.18 22.67
N ASN A 205 -66.72 7.86 22.25
CA ASN A 205 -66.14 6.53 22.36
C ASN A 205 -65.13 6.52 23.51
N ARG A 206 -65.60 6.17 24.71
CA ARG A 206 -64.75 6.00 25.89
C ARG A 206 -64.04 4.64 25.83
N LEU A 207 -62.72 4.64 26.02
CA LEU A 207 -61.96 3.41 26.12
C LEU A 207 -62.07 2.82 27.55
N PRO A 208 -62.26 1.49 27.72
CA PRO A 208 -62.36 0.86 29.05
C PRO A 208 -61.12 1.10 29.91
N THR A 209 -59.95 1.11 29.27
CA THR A 209 -58.65 1.46 29.83
C THR A 209 -57.96 2.42 28.87
N PRO A 210 -57.28 3.49 29.36
CA PRO A 210 -56.56 4.39 28.48
C PRO A 210 -55.54 3.64 27.62
N GLU A 211 -55.65 3.77 26.30
CA GLU A 211 -54.80 3.07 25.32
C GLU A 211 -53.41 3.71 25.30
N THR A 212 -52.36 2.90 25.42
CA THR A 212 -50.98 3.34 25.20
C THR A 212 -50.77 3.69 23.73
N ILE A 213 -50.12 4.82 23.49
CA ILE A 213 -49.91 5.39 22.15
C ILE A 213 -49.13 4.42 21.25
N TYR A 214 -48.06 3.86 21.81
CA TYR A 214 -47.22 2.82 21.22
C TYR A 214 -47.57 1.50 21.90
N SER A 215 -47.53 0.39 21.16
CA SER A 215 -48.02 -0.91 21.67
C SER A 215 -47.01 -1.48 22.68
N GLN A 216 -47.42 -2.25 23.70
CA GLN A 216 -46.46 -2.83 24.66
C GLN A 216 -45.41 -3.78 24.04
N ASN A 217 -45.61 -4.26 22.80
CA ASN A 217 -44.56 -4.96 22.03
C ASN A 217 -43.40 -4.04 21.59
N GLU A 218 -43.60 -2.72 21.65
CA GLU A 218 -42.58 -1.68 21.42
C GLU A 218 -41.97 -1.18 22.74
N GLU A 219 -42.59 -1.48 23.90
CA GLU A 219 -42.14 -1.03 25.24
C GLU A 219 -41.35 -2.07 26.06
N VAL A 220 -41.22 -3.34 25.63
CA VAL A 220 -40.29 -4.30 26.27
C VAL A 220 -38.86 -4.12 25.73
N GLN A 221 -38.30 -2.92 25.81
CA GLN A 221 -36.88 -2.67 25.51
C GLN A 221 -36.27 -1.62 26.44
N SER A 222 -36.49 -1.74 27.74
CA SER A 222 -35.72 -0.97 28.73
C SER A 222 -34.34 -1.56 29.04
N SER A 223 -33.90 -2.63 28.36
CA SER A 223 -32.54 -3.18 28.52
C SER A 223 -31.91 -3.87 27.30
N ALA A 224 -32.61 -4.04 26.17
CA ALA A 224 -32.08 -4.68 24.96
C ALA A 224 -32.17 -3.75 23.74
N LEU A 225 -31.08 -3.64 22.97
CA LEU A 225 -31.05 -2.87 21.72
C LEU A 225 -32.06 -3.45 20.70
N PRO A 226 -32.73 -2.60 19.89
CA PRO A 226 -33.71 -3.03 18.90
C PRO A 226 -33.19 -4.11 17.95
N GLN A 227 -34.06 -5.03 17.55
CA GLN A 227 -33.76 -5.98 16.48
C GLN A 227 -33.70 -5.25 15.11
N PRO A 228 -32.90 -5.74 14.14
CA PRO A 228 -32.83 -5.14 12.81
C PRO A 228 -34.20 -5.19 12.11
N ALA A 229 -34.68 -4.04 11.65
CA ALA A 229 -35.94 -3.94 10.90
C ALA A 229 -35.67 -3.92 9.39
N PRO A 230 -36.48 -4.63 8.57
CA PRO A 230 -36.43 -4.53 7.11
C PRO A 230 -36.61 -3.09 6.62
N GLN A 231 -35.84 -2.72 5.59
CA GLN A 231 -35.85 -1.39 4.99
C GLN A 231 -36.15 -1.46 3.49
N THR A 232 -36.62 -0.34 2.94
CA THR A 232 -36.95 -0.21 1.52
C THR A 232 -35.69 -0.13 0.67
N THR A 233 -35.65 -0.88 -0.43
CA THR A 233 -34.63 -0.73 -1.49
C THR A 233 -35.22 0.11 -2.61
N TYR A 234 -34.44 1.00 -3.21
CA TYR A 234 -34.88 1.88 -4.28
C TYR A 234 -34.22 1.53 -5.61
N THR A 235 -34.95 1.68 -6.71
CA THR A 235 -34.44 1.53 -8.09
C THR A 235 -34.93 2.66 -8.98
N PHE A 236 -34.15 3.04 -9.99
CA PHE A 236 -34.54 4.12 -10.90
C PHE A 236 -35.47 3.62 -12.02
N CYS A 237 -36.70 4.13 -12.06
CA CYS A 237 -37.68 3.83 -13.09
C CYS A 237 -37.53 4.80 -14.27
N SER A 238 -36.99 4.33 -15.39
CA SER A 238 -36.75 5.18 -16.58
C SER A 238 -38.05 5.72 -17.20
N SER A 239 -39.16 4.97 -17.14
CA SER A 239 -40.44 5.43 -17.69
C SER A 239 -41.07 6.57 -16.89
N GLU A 240 -40.88 6.59 -15.58
CA GLU A 240 -41.41 7.64 -14.69
C GLU A 240 -40.37 8.72 -14.37
N SER A 241 -39.12 8.52 -14.80
CA SER A 241 -37.97 9.38 -14.49
C SER A 241 -37.79 9.66 -13.00
N LYS A 242 -38.11 8.69 -12.14
CA LYS A 242 -37.99 8.80 -10.68
C LYS A 242 -37.51 7.51 -10.02
N TRP A 243 -37.06 7.60 -8.77
CA TRP A 243 -36.72 6.43 -7.97
C TRP A 243 -37.99 5.81 -7.38
N VAL A 244 -38.13 4.49 -7.45
CA VAL A 244 -39.30 3.77 -6.94
C VAL A 244 -38.88 2.69 -5.96
N SER A 245 -39.77 2.35 -5.02
CA SER A 245 -39.58 1.23 -4.10
C SER A 245 -39.48 -0.09 -4.88
N HIS A 246 -38.47 -0.88 -4.58
CA HIS A 246 -38.19 -2.16 -5.21
C HIS A 246 -38.39 -3.30 -4.21
N SER A 247 -39.30 -4.22 -4.54
CA SER A 247 -39.52 -5.44 -3.76
C SER A 247 -38.71 -6.59 -4.36
N CYS A 248 -37.59 -6.93 -3.71
CA CYS A 248 -36.75 -8.04 -4.15
C CYS A 248 -37.37 -9.40 -3.73
N SER A 249 -37.50 -10.36 -4.65
CA SER A 249 -38.05 -11.70 -4.37
C SER A 249 -36.95 -12.76 -4.29
N ILE A 250 -36.77 -13.37 -3.12
CA ILE A 250 -35.75 -14.43 -2.88
C ILE A 250 -36.04 -15.71 -3.70
N THR A 251 -37.28 -15.90 -4.14
CA THR A 251 -37.83 -17.16 -4.68
C THR A 251 -37.75 -17.32 -6.19
N SER A 252 -37.35 -16.31 -6.95
CA SER A 252 -37.28 -16.39 -8.43
C SER A 252 -35.98 -15.81 -8.98
N ALA A 253 -34.84 -16.41 -8.63
CA ALA A 253 -33.59 -16.09 -9.31
C ALA A 253 -33.47 -16.90 -10.61
N PRO A 254 -33.30 -16.26 -11.79
CA PRO A 254 -32.99 -16.96 -13.03
C PRO A 254 -31.68 -17.74 -12.92
N LYS A 255 -31.50 -18.74 -13.79
CA LYS A 255 -30.22 -19.45 -14.01
C LYS A 255 -29.16 -18.45 -14.50
N GLN A 256 -28.60 -17.62 -13.62
CA GLN A 256 -27.45 -16.77 -13.94
C GLN A 256 -26.15 -17.50 -13.62
N PRO A 257 -25.11 -17.29 -14.44
CA PRO A 257 -23.83 -17.94 -14.27
C PRO A 257 -23.19 -17.52 -12.93
N THR A 258 -22.45 -18.45 -12.39
CA THR A 258 -21.70 -18.39 -11.13
C THR A 258 -20.78 -17.16 -11.10
N MET A 259 -20.71 -16.45 -9.97
CA MET A 259 -19.93 -15.21 -9.89
C MET A 259 -18.44 -15.51 -9.69
N ASP A 260 -17.64 -15.33 -10.74
CA ASP A 260 -16.18 -15.51 -10.68
C ASP A 260 -15.41 -14.22 -10.34
N ARG A 261 -16.11 -13.08 -10.22
CA ARG A 261 -15.52 -11.76 -9.99
C ARG A 261 -16.51 -10.84 -9.27
N LEU A 262 -16.02 -10.10 -8.27
CA LEU A 262 -16.75 -9.04 -7.57
C LEU A 262 -15.85 -7.84 -7.30
N ILE A 263 -16.35 -6.61 -7.46
CA ILE A 263 -15.67 -5.40 -7.03
C ILE A 263 -16.47 -4.69 -5.94
N VAL A 264 -15.83 -4.44 -4.80
CA VAL A 264 -16.40 -3.66 -3.70
C VAL A 264 -15.54 -2.43 -3.44
N ALA A 265 -16.17 -1.28 -3.25
CA ALA A 265 -15.51 -0.05 -2.85
C ALA A 265 -16.16 0.58 -1.61
N SER A 266 -15.36 1.32 -0.84
CA SER A 266 -15.80 2.14 0.28
C SER A 266 -15.22 3.55 0.18
N TYR A 267 -16.02 4.56 0.50
CA TYR A 267 -15.57 5.95 0.48
C TYR A 267 -16.32 6.82 1.50
N ASN A 268 -15.60 7.43 2.44
CA ASN A 268 -16.11 8.53 3.24
C ASN A 268 -16.13 9.80 2.37
N VAL A 269 -17.31 10.39 2.16
CA VAL A 269 -17.47 11.51 1.22
C VAL A 269 -17.33 12.89 1.90
N LEU A 270 -17.12 12.90 3.22
CA LEU A 270 -17.09 14.07 4.10
C LEU A 270 -18.41 14.85 4.08
N GLY A 271 -19.14 14.86 5.19
CA GLY A 271 -20.42 15.57 5.27
C GLY A 271 -20.29 17.10 5.33
N GLU A 272 -21.33 17.82 4.87
CA GLU A 272 -21.42 19.27 5.02
C GLU A 272 -21.93 19.65 6.42
N PHE A 273 -21.22 20.54 7.11
CA PHE A 273 -21.62 21.02 8.45
C PHE A 273 -21.94 22.51 8.50
N GLU A 274 -21.62 23.26 7.44
CA GLU A 274 -21.94 24.70 7.31
C GLU A 274 -23.27 24.88 6.58
N TRP A 275 -24.01 25.96 6.87
CA TRP A 275 -25.27 26.27 6.19
C TRP A 275 -25.18 27.63 5.48
N PRO A 276 -25.59 27.74 4.20
CA PRO A 276 -26.05 26.65 3.33
C PRO A 276 -24.93 25.64 3.01
N PRO A 277 -25.26 24.40 2.64
CA PRO A 277 -24.26 23.39 2.25
C PRO A 277 -23.41 23.88 1.08
N ASN A 278 -22.09 23.77 1.21
CA ASN A 278 -21.18 23.97 0.08
C ASN A 278 -21.18 22.71 -0.81
N GLN A 279 -21.53 22.88 -2.09
CA GLN A 279 -21.65 21.80 -3.08
C GLN A 279 -20.46 21.71 -4.04
N ASP A 280 -19.43 22.55 -3.89
CA ASP A 280 -18.28 22.66 -4.81
C ASP A 280 -17.53 21.33 -4.99
N ARG A 281 -17.53 20.47 -3.97
CA ARG A 281 -16.87 19.16 -4.00
C ARG A 281 -17.68 18.09 -4.73
N TYR A 282 -18.99 18.24 -4.88
CA TYR A 282 -19.87 17.16 -5.35
C TYR A 282 -19.48 16.62 -6.73
N PRO A 283 -19.18 17.45 -7.75
CA PRO A 283 -18.73 16.95 -9.04
C PRO A 283 -17.45 16.11 -8.94
N ASN A 284 -16.46 16.58 -8.16
CA ASN A 284 -15.19 15.88 -8.00
C ASN A 284 -15.36 14.53 -7.29
N ILE A 285 -16.29 14.43 -6.32
CA ILE A 285 -16.64 13.16 -5.68
C ILE A 285 -17.26 12.21 -6.70
N VAL A 286 -18.17 12.68 -7.55
CA VAL A 286 -18.77 11.85 -8.62
C VAL A 286 -17.71 11.36 -9.61
N GLU A 287 -16.81 12.23 -10.07
CA GLU A 287 -15.69 11.85 -10.95
C GLU A 287 -14.82 10.77 -10.31
N ASN A 288 -14.51 10.90 -9.02
CA ASN A 288 -13.77 9.88 -8.27
C ASN A 288 -14.49 8.53 -8.29
N LEU A 289 -15.80 8.50 -8.07
CA LEU A 289 -16.63 7.30 -7.99
C LEU A 289 -16.78 6.56 -9.33
N ILE A 290 -16.83 7.29 -10.45
CA ILE A 290 -16.99 6.70 -11.80
C ILE A 290 -15.66 6.44 -12.52
N SER A 291 -14.54 6.98 -12.01
CA SER A 291 -13.20 6.73 -12.53
C SER A 291 -12.89 5.23 -12.59
N ASP A 292 -11.97 4.82 -13.47
CA ASP A 292 -11.56 3.41 -13.56
C ASP A 292 -10.98 2.85 -12.25
N ARG A 293 -10.43 3.72 -11.41
CA ARG A 293 -9.92 3.38 -10.07
C ARG A 293 -11.00 3.36 -8.99
N GLY A 294 -12.12 4.08 -9.14
CA GLY A 294 -13.20 4.11 -8.15
C GLY A 294 -14.38 3.18 -8.45
N ARG A 295 -14.66 2.94 -9.73
CA ARG A 295 -15.85 2.19 -10.19
C ARG A 295 -15.91 0.77 -9.61
N ALA A 296 -17.04 0.44 -9.00
CA ALA A 296 -17.28 -0.83 -8.31
C ALA A 296 -18.61 -1.48 -8.72
N ASP A 297 -18.85 -2.72 -8.27
CA ASP A 297 -20.14 -3.39 -8.41
C ASP A 297 -21.03 -3.11 -7.19
N ILE A 298 -20.43 -2.99 -6.00
CA ILE A 298 -21.07 -2.53 -4.77
C ILE A 298 -20.22 -1.40 -4.17
N LEU A 299 -20.86 -0.28 -3.86
CA LEU A 299 -20.22 0.93 -3.36
C LEU A 299 -20.83 1.34 -2.02
N ALA A 300 -20.01 1.39 -0.97
CA ALA A 300 -20.39 1.82 0.37
C ALA A 300 -19.92 3.25 0.64
N LEU A 301 -20.87 4.17 0.83
CA LEU A 301 -20.59 5.58 1.11
C LEU A 301 -20.89 5.91 2.58
N GLN A 302 -19.96 6.59 3.24
CA GLN A 302 -20.12 7.10 4.61
C GLN A 302 -20.25 8.62 4.61
N GLU A 303 -20.91 9.16 5.63
CA GLU A 303 -21.15 10.61 5.81
C GLU A 303 -22.04 11.27 4.75
N VAL A 304 -22.92 10.49 4.14
CA VAL A 304 -23.85 11.02 3.13
C VAL A 304 -24.92 11.89 3.78
N THR A 305 -25.00 13.14 3.33
CA THR A 305 -26.01 14.14 3.69
C THR A 305 -27.19 14.10 2.71
N ASP A 306 -28.32 14.72 3.08
CA ASP A 306 -29.51 14.76 2.22
C ASP A 306 -29.22 15.44 0.86
N HIS A 307 -28.51 16.56 0.90
CA HIS A 307 -28.18 17.37 -0.28
C HIS A 307 -27.23 16.62 -1.22
N PHE A 308 -26.22 15.94 -0.66
CA PHE A 308 -25.30 15.15 -1.48
C PHE A 308 -26.00 13.95 -2.12
N LEU A 309 -26.88 13.25 -1.40
CA LEU A 309 -27.61 12.11 -1.98
C LEU A 309 -28.53 12.54 -3.12
N GLN A 310 -29.23 13.67 -2.96
CA GLN A 310 -30.05 14.26 -4.02
C GLN A 310 -29.21 14.51 -5.27
N PHE A 311 -28.06 15.18 -5.13
CA PHE A 311 -27.15 15.44 -6.24
C PHE A 311 -26.62 14.15 -6.89
N LEU A 312 -26.17 13.20 -6.06
CA LEU A 312 -25.58 11.94 -6.50
C LEU A 312 -26.55 11.08 -7.31
N LEU A 313 -27.80 10.96 -6.87
CA LEU A 313 -28.82 10.14 -7.53
C LEU A 313 -29.46 10.83 -8.76
N ALA A 314 -29.23 12.14 -8.95
CA ALA A 314 -29.63 12.84 -10.17
C ALA A 314 -28.66 12.57 -11.34
N ASP A 315 -27.38 12.32 -11.06
CA ASP A 315 -26.36 12.06 -12.08
C ASP A 315 -26.68 10.76 -12.86
N GLU A 316 -26.76 10.88 -14.20
CA GLU A 316 -27.12 9.77 -15.09
C GLU A 316 -26.08 8.65 -15.10
N ARG A 317 -24.79 9.00 -14.98
CA ARG A 317 -23.68 8.03 -14.99
C ARG A 317 -23.73 7.16 -13.73
N ILE A 318 -24.06 7.77 -12.59
CA ILE A 318 -24.29 7.06 -11.32
C ILE A 318 -25.50 6.14 -11.43
N ARG A 319 -26.65 6.64 -11.93
CA ARG A 319 -27.86 5.82 -12.13
C ARG A 319 -27.63 4.64 -13.07
N SER A 320 -26.90 4.86 -14.16
CA SER A 320 -26.57 3.80 -15.12
C SER A 320 -25.64 2.75 -14.53
N GLN A 321 -24.71 3.15 -13.66
CA GLN A 321 -23.77 2.24 -13.01
C GLN A 321 -24.38 1.49 -11.83
N TYR A 322 -25.28 2.13 -11.08
CA TYR A 322 -25.86 1.62 -9.85
C TYR A 322 -27.40 1.72 -9.88
N PRO A 323 -28.08 0.74 -10.48
CA PRO A 323 -29.55 0.69 -10.55
C PRO A 323 -30.25 0.53 -9.19
N PHE A 324 -29.55 0.15 -8.13
CA PHE A 324 -30.12 -0.07 -6.80
C PHE A 324 -29.44 0.77 -5.72
N SER A 325 -30.23 1.34 -4.81
CA SER A 325 -29.77 2.17 -3.68
C SER A 325 -30.51 1.82 -2.38
N THR A 326 -29.83 1.91 -1.23
CA THR A 326 -30.47 1.75 0.08
C THR A 326 -31.45 2.88 0.40
N HIS A 327 -31.22 4.08 -0.15
CA HIS A 327 -32.06 5.25 0.08
C HIS A 327 -32.39 5.94 -1.26
N GLY A 328 -33.59 6.48 -1.40
CA GLY A 328 -33.96 7.31 -2.55
C GLY A 328 -33.56 8.80 -2.38
N PRO A 329 -33.82 9.64 -3.38
CA PRO A 329 -33.56 11.08 -3.31
C PRO A 329 -34.44 11.77 -2.25
N PRO A 330 -33.84 12.51 -1.29
CA PRO A 330 -34.57 13.15 -0.19
C PRO A 330 -35.60 14.20 -0.59
N ASP A 331 -35.46 14.81 -1.77
CA ASP A 331 -36.37 15.81 -2.34
C ASP A 331 -37.59 15.19 -3.03
N GLN A 332 -37.61 13.87 -3.20
CA GLN A 332 -38.73 13.15 -3.79
C GLN A 332 -39.84 12.89 -2.74
N LEU A 333 -41.06 13.35 -3.04
CA LEU A 333 -42.19 13.37 -2.08
C LEU A 333 -42.58 11.99 -1.51
N ASP A 334 -42.41 10.91 -2.28
CA ASP A 334 -42.72 9.52 -1.88
C ASP A 334 -41.54 8.79 -1.20
N VAL A 335 -40.42 9.48 -0.94
CA VAL A 335 -39.23 8.93 -0.26
C VAL A 335 -39.01 9.58 1.10
N GLY A 336 -38.98 10.91 1.13
CA GLY A 336 -38.68 11.72 2.32
C GLY A 336 -37.19 11.75 2.70
N PRO A 337 -36.83 12.50 3.75
CA PRO A 337 -35.45 12.75 4.14
C PRO A 337 -34.71 11.52 4.70
N LEU A 338 -33.37 11.60 4.69
CA LEU A 338 -32.53 10.65 5.40
C LEU A 338 -32.75 10.72 6.91
N PRO A 339 -32.59 9.62 7.66
CA PRO A 339 -32.88 9.59 9.09
C PRO A 339 -31.91 10.46 9.91
N ASN A 340 -30.62 10.43 9.61
CA ASN A 340 -29.60 11.20 10.33
C ASN A 340 -29.03 12.33 9.44
N HIS A 341 -28.18 13.19 10.02
CA HIS A 341 -27.40 14.15 9.23
C HIS A 341 -26.32 13.44 8.41
N LEU A 342 -25.60 12.51 9.04
CA LEU A 342 -24.58 11.68 8.41
C LEU A 342 -25.11 10.25 8.30
N ASN A 343 -25.18 9.71 7.08
CA ASN A 343 -25.75 8.40 6.81
C ASN A 343 -24.75 7.50 6.09
N ILE A 344 -25.05 6.19 6.10
CA ILE A 344 -24.35 5.20 5.29
C ILE A 344 -25.29 4.81 4.15
N VAL A 345 -24.87 5.05 2.91
CA VAL A 345 -25.65 4.74 1.70
C VAL A 345 -24.89 3.72 0.88
N ILE A 346 -25.59 2.68 0.41
CA ILE A 346 -25.01 1.67 -0.47
C ILE A 346 -25.65 1.79 -1.85
N LEU A 347 -24.81 1.87 -2.87
CA LEU A 347 -25.18 1.79 -4.27
C LEU A 347 -24.70 0.46 -4.86
N SER A 348 -25.52 -0.20 -5.66
CA SER A 348 -25.22 -1.55 -6.16
C SER A 348 -25.70 -1.78 -7.59
N LYS A 349 -24.95 -2.60 -8.32
CA LYS A 349 -25.38 -3.23 -9.58
C LYS A 349 -26.40 -4.33 -9.41
N PHE A 350 -26.34 -5.00 -8.27
CA PHE A 350 -27.17 -6.15 -7.94
C PHE A 350 -28.33 -5.72 -7.06
N GLU A 351 -29.49 -6.35 -7.26
CA GLU A 351 -30.61 -6.24 -6.34
C GLU A 351 -30.23 -6.77 -4.95
N PHE A 352 -30.80 -6.18 -3.90
CA PHE A 352 -30.57 -6.60 -2.53
C PHE A 352 -31.80 -6.35 -1.65
N GLN A 353 -31.82 -7.02 -0.51
CA GLN A 353 -32.67 -6.68 0.63
C GLN A 353 -31.78 -6.22 1.76
N TRP A 354 -32.27 -5.34 2.63
CA TRP A 354 -31.44 -4.84 3.72
C TRP A 354 -32.21 -4.49 4.97
N ASN A 355 -31.50 -4.58 6.09
CA ASN A 355 -31.97 -4.18 7.40
C ASN A 355 -30.98 -3.17 7.99
N ASN A 356 -31.45 -2.22 8.79
CA ASN A 356 -30.57 -1.33 9.54
C ASN A 356 -30.35 -1.90 10.96
N LEU A 357 -29.12 -2.30 11.29
CA LEU A 357 -28.75 -2.75 12.62
C LEU A 357 -28.47 -1.53 13.51
N SER A 358 -29.34 -1.26 14.49
CA SER A 358 -29.14 -0.19 15.46
C SER A 358 -27.91 -0.42 16.32
N LEU A 359 -27.06 0.62 16.44
CA LEU A 359 -25.88 0.63 17.28
C LEU A 359 -26.17 1.36 18.61
N PRO A 360 -25.32 1.23 19.65
CA PRO A 360 -25.60 1.79 20.98
C PRO A 360 -25.84 3.31 21.02
N ARG A 361 -25.33 4.07 20.04
CA ARG A 361 -25.60 5.50 19.90
C ARG A 361 -26.84 5.71 19.03
N LYS A 362 -27.77 6.55 19.52
CA LYS A 362 -29.09 6.82 18.91
C LYS A 362 -29.06 7.16 17.41
N HIS A 363 -28.00 7.84 16.96
CA HIS A 363 -27.82 8.28 15.57
C HIS A 363 -26.86 7.41 14.74
N LYS A 364 -26.57 6.18 15.20
CA LYS A 364 -25.69 5.25 14.49
C LYS A 364 -26.40 3.94 14.17
N GLY A 365 -26.23 3.49 12.94
CA GLY A 365 -26.70 2.20 12.46
C GLY A 365 -25.71 1.60 11.47
N SER A 366 -25.83 0.30 11.23
CA SER A 366 -25.06 -0.44 10.23
C SER A 366 -26.02 -1.08 9.23
N PRO A 367 -26.02 -0.66 7.96
CA PRO A 367 -26.77 -1.35 6.91
C PRO A 367 -26.23 -2.77 6.72
N ILE A 368 -27.12 -3.76 6.85
CA ILE A 368 -26.84 -5.19 6.60
C ILE A 368 -27.63 -5.61 5.36
N LEU A 369 -26.94 -5.84 4.25
CA LEU A 369 -27.51 -6.16 2.94
C LEU A 369 -27.33 -7.65 2.64
N THR A 370 -28.35 -8.28 2.06
CA THR A 370 -28.30 -9.64 1.51
C THR A 370 -28.57 -9.55 0.01
N PHE A 371 -27.72 -10.18 -0.81
CA PHE A 371 -27.79 -10.14 -2.27
C PHE A 371 -28.26 -11.49 -2.84
N PRO A 372 -29.56 -11.68 -3.15
CA PRO A 372 -30.09 -13.00 -3.50
C PRO A 372 -29.51 -13.60 -4.79
N SER A 373 -29.13 -12.74 -5.74
CA SER A 373 -28.55 -13.08 -7.04
C SER A 373 -27.03 -13.31 -6.99
N VAL A 374 -26.36 -12.85 -5.93
CA VAL A 374 -24.91 -12.99 -5.76
C VAL A 374 -24.62 -14.23 -4.91
N ARG A 375 -24.35 -15.34 -5.58
CA ARG A 375 -24.06 -16.63 -4.96
C ARG A 375 -22.77 -17.22 -5.51
N GLU A 376 -21.97 -17.81 -4.63
CA GLU A 376 -20.73 -18.49 -5.01
C GLU A 376 -21.03 -19.95 -5.41
N SER A 377 -20.43 -20.44 -6.50
CA SER A 377 -20.64 -21.82 -6.94
C SER A 377 -19.81 -22.80 -6.16
N ASP A 378 -20.46 -23.83 -5.63
CA ASP A 378 -19.77 -24.95 -5.01
C ASP A 378 -19.26 -25.90 -6.11
N THR A 379 -17.99 -25.76 -6.52
CA THR A 379 -17.40 -26.65 -7.53
C THR A 379 -17.05 -28.04 -6.99
N GLU A 380 -17.02 -28.21 -5.67
CA GLU A 380 -16.47 -29.41 -5.00
C GLU A 380 -17.52 -30.28 -4.30
N SER A 381 -18.75 -29.78 -4.07
CA SER A 381 -19.83 -30.59 -3.50
C SER A 381 -21.14 -30.37 -4.26
N SER A 382 -21.64 -31.41 -4.92
CA SER A 382 -22.91 -31.39 -5.64
C SER A 382 -24.14 -31.27 -4.71
N ASN A 383 -23.94 -31.11 -3.39
CA ASN A 383 -24.97 -31.22 -2.37
C ASN A 383 -25.09 -30.01 -1.40
N SER A 384 -24.23 -28.98 -1.47
CA SER A 384 -24.40 -27.78 -0.62
C SER A 384 -25.03 -26.63 -1.41
N GLN A 385 -26.15 -26.11 -0.91
CA GLN A 385 -26.87 -25.01 -1.53
C GLN A 385 -26.07 -23.71 -1.38
N ALA A 386 -25.64 -23.09 -2.48
CA ALA A 386 -24.93 -21.82 -2.47
C ALA A 386 -25.76 -20.71 -1.78
N LEU A 387 -25.21 -20.17 -0.68
CA LEU A 387 -25.82 -19.10 0.11
C LEU A 387 -25.52 -17.72 -0.49
N PRO A 388 -26.45 -16.75 -0.35
CA PRO A 388 -26.26 -15.40 -0.87
C PRO A 388 -25.20 -14.62 -0.07
N LEU A 389 -24.51 -13.72 -0.76
CA LEU A 389 -23.58 -12.76 -0.16
C LEU A 389 -24.29 -11.82 0.80
N VAL A 390 -23.65 -11.55 1.93
CA VAL A 390 -24.06 -10.53 2.91
C VAL A 390 -23.00 -9.43 2.98
N LEU A 391 -23.42 -8.16 3.00
CA LEU A 391 -22.53 -7.02 3.24
C LEU A 391 -23.00 -6.23 4.45
N ALA A 392 -22.10 -5.99 5.40
CA ALA A 392 -22.31 -5.04 6.49
C ALA A 392 -21.49 -3.78 6.22
N ALA A 393 -22.14 -2.62 6.21
CA ALA A 393 -21.45 -1.34 6.08
C ALA A 393 -21.27 -0.66 7.45
N CYS A 394 -20.14 0.01 7.66
CA CYS A 394 -19.86 0.65 8.94
C CYS A 394 -19.32 2.08 8.81
N HIS A 395 -19.63 2.87 9.84
CA HIS A 395 -18.98 4.15 10.14
C HIS A 395 -18.88 4.23 11.67
N LEU A 396 -17.78 3.72 12.22
CA LEU A 396 -17.61 3.60 13.67
C LEU A 396 -17.30 4.95 14.32
N SER A 397 -17.47 5.05 15.63
CA SER A 397 -17.30 6.32 16.36
C SER A 397 -15.88 6.90 16.27
N HIS A 398 -15.76 8.16 15.84
CA HIS A 398 -14.48 8.87 15.76
C HIS A 398 -13.90 9.21 17.15
N GLY A 399 -12.61 9.59 17.18
CA GLY A 399 -11.90 10.08 18.36
C GLY A 399 -10.99 9.06 19.04
N LEU A 400 -9.96 9.55 19.75
CA LEU A 400 -8.93 8.73 20.40
C LEU A 400 -8.87 9.01 21.91
N VAL A 401 -9.97 8.70 22.58
CA VAL A 401 -10.11 8.71 24.04
C VAL A 401 -10.76 7.40 24.50
N ASP A 402 -10.60 7.01 25.77
CA ASP A 402 -11.12 5.73 26.29
C ASP A 402 -12.59 5.47 25.94
N GLY A 403 -13.47 6.46 26.14
CA GLY A 403 -14.89 6.32 25.81
C GLY A 403 -15.16 6.11 24.30
N ALA A 404 -14.36 6.72 23.43
CA ALA A 404 -14.47 6.55 21.98
C ALA A 404 -13.96 5.18 21.53
N VAL A 405 -12.82 4.72 22.09
CA VAL A 405 -12.27 3.39 21.81
C VAL A 405 -13.25 2.30 22.26
N ALA A 406 -13.83 2.44 23.46
CA ALA A 406 -14.86 1.53 23.96
C ALA A 406 -16.12 1.54 23.08
N SER A 407 -16.56 2.72 22.61
CA SER A 407 -17.70 2.85 21.68
C SER A 407 -17.44 2.06 20.39
N LYS A 408 -16.29 2.28 19.73
CA LYS A 408 -15.91 1.55 18.51
C LYS A 408 -15.88 0.04 18.69
N LYS A 409 -15.26 -0.41 19.79
CA LYS A 409 -15.20 -1.83 20.13
C LYS A 409 -16.61 -2.44 20.24
N ASN A 410 -17.50 -1.78 20.97
CA ASN A 410 -18.86 -2.27 21.20
C ASN A 410 -19.69 -2.24 19.91
N GLU A 411 -19.55 -1.19 19.09
CA GLU A 411 -20.20 -1.07 17.78
C GLU A 411 -19.77 -2.20 16.84
N LEU A 412 -18.47 -2.44 16.69
CA LEU A 412 -17.96 -3.54 15.86
C LEU A 412 -18.40 -4.91 16.40
N GLN A 413 -18.29 -5.14 17.71
CA GLN A 413 -18.72 -6.40 18.32
C GLN A 413 -20.22 -6.65 18.08
N ARG A 414 -21.06 -5.61 18.08
CA ARG A 414 -22.49 -5.74 17.79
C ARG A 414 -22.73 -6.19 16.35
N ILE A 415 -21.99 -5.65 15.38
CA ILE A 415 -22.04 -6.08 13.97
C ILE A 415 -21.60 -7.54 13.85
N LEU A 416 -20.45 -7.90 14.42
CA LEU A 416 -19.91 -9.26 14.36
C LEU A 416 -20.82 -10.29 15.01
N ASN A 417 -21.39 -9.98 16.18
CA ASN A 417 -22.34 -10.86 16.87
C ASN A 417 -23.61 -11.08 16.02
N HIS A 418 -24.11 -10.03 15.35
CA HIS A 418 -25.27 -10.16 14.48
C HIS A 418 -24.97 -11.04 13.27
N LEU A 419 -23.88 -10.77 12.56
CA LEU A 419 -23.46 -11.58 11.41
C LEU A 419 -23.25 -13.05 11.80
N THR A 420 -22.52 -13.30 12.89
CA THR A 420 -22.23 -14.66 13.37
C THR A 420 -23.48 -15.42 13.80
N SER A 421 -24.44 -14.76 14.44
CA SER A 421 -25.67 -15.40 14.91
C SER A 421 -26.73 -15.60 13.81
N THR A 422 -26.81 -14.67 12.85
CA THR A 422 -27.91 -14.63 11.88
C THR A 422 -27.51 -15.25 10.54
N TYR A 423 -26.25 -15.10 10.15
CA TYR A 423 -25.79 -15.45 8.80
C TYR A 423 -24.65 -16.47 8.82
N GLN A 424 -24.45 -17.23 9.91
CA GLN A 424 -23.23 -18.02 10.25
C GLN A 424 -22.44 -18.61 9.07
N PHE A 425 -23.12 -19.24 8.10
CA PHE A 425 -22.51 -19.96 6.98
C PHE A 425 -22.43 -19.16 5.67
N HIS A 426 -23.00 -17.95 5.63
CA HIS A 426 -22.95 -17.10 4.45
C HIS A 426 -21.55 -16.50 4.26
N PRO A 427 -21.15 -16.22 3.02
CA PRO A 427 -20.01 -15.36 2.74
C PRO A 427 -20.37 -13.91 3.13
N TRP A 428 -19.53 -13.25 3.93
CA TRP A 428 -19.76 -11.85 4.35
C TRP A 428 -18.61 -10.91 4.00
N ILE A 429 -18.98 -9.66 3.73
CA ILE A 429 -18.07 -8.53 3.60
C ILE A 429 -18.42 -7.49 4.66
N ILE A 430 -17.42 -6.92 5.31
CA ILE A 430 -17.57 -5.70 6.13
C ILE A 430 -16.78 -4.59 5.47
N ALA A 431 -17.44 -3.51 5.06
CA ALA A 431 -16.80 -2.40 4.34
C ALA A 431 -17.20 -1.05 4.96
N GLY A 432 -16.25 -0.15 5.13
CA GLY A 432 -16.55 1.17 5.69
C GLY A 432 -15.39 1.81 6.42
N ASP A 433 -15.72 2.90 7.11
CA ASP A 433 -14.82 3.64 7.97
C ASP A 433 -14.85 3.09 9.40
N PHE A 434 -13.75 2.44 9.80
CA PHE A 434 -13.60 1.87 11.12
C PHE A 434 -13.14 2.90 12.16
N ASN A 435 -12.62 4.06 11.77
CA ASN A 435 -12.15 5.11 12.68
C ASN A 435 -11.15 4.59 13.76
N ILE A 436 -10.43 3.49 13.48
CA ILE A 436 -9.44 2.89 14.39
C ILE A 436 -8.07 3.50 14.07
N ALA A 437 -7.48 4.19 15.03
CA ALA A 437 -6.11 4.71 14.89
C ALA A 437 -5.13 3.55 14.64
N THR A 438 -4.25 3.72 13.67
CA THR A 438 -3.29 2.69 13.23
C THR A 438 -1.85 3.12 13.44
N SER A 439 -1.53 4.42 13.33
CA SER A 439 -0.17 4.94 13.56
C SER A 439 0.28 4.68 15.00
N SER A 440 1.39 3.97 15.17
CA SER A 440 1.98 3.73 16.48
C SER A 440 2.36 5.03 17.19
N TYR A 441 2.81 6.05 16.44
CA TYR A 441 3.11 7.37 16.98
C TYR A 441 1.88 8.02 17.60
N THR A 442 0.77 8.04 16.87
CA THR A 442 -0.50 8.62 17.33
C THR A 442 -1.01 7.89 18.58
N ILE A 443 -0.98 6.56 18.58
CA ILE A 443 -1.43 5.74 19.71
C ILE A 443 -0.54 5.96 20.94
N GLU A 444 0.79 5.95 20.78
CA GLU A 444 1.72 6.11 21.90
C GLU A 444 1.69 7.54 22.44
N THR A 445 1.59 8.57 21.59
CA THR A 445 1.41 9.96 22.01
C THR A 445 0.13 10.14 22.82
N ALA A 446 -0.98 9.53 22.38
CA ALA A 446 -2.24 9.56 23.13
C ALA A 446 -2.12 8.89 24.51
N ARG A 447 -1.38 7.78 24.60
CA ARG A 447 -1.09 7.08 25.87
C ARG A 447 -0.21 7.94 26.78
N GLN A 448 0.89 8.50 26.27
CA GLN A 448 1.81 9.35 27.04
C GLN A 448 1.12 10.59 27.60
N ARG A 449 0.21 11.20 26.82
CA ARG A 449 -0.63 12.32 27.25
C ARG A 449 -1.86 11.91 28.08
N ARG A 450 -2.01 10.61 28.39
CA ARG A 450 -3.08 10.03 29.23
C ARG A 450 -4.51 10.20 28.68
N PHE A 451 -4.68 10.30 27.37
CA PHE A 451 -6.02 10.31 26.73
C PHE A 451 -6.63 8.91 26.62
N ILE A 452 -5.77 7.88 26.61
CA ILE A 452 -6.18 6.48 26.59
C ILE A 452 -5.52 5.71 27.73
N SER A 453 -6.29 4.82 28.33
CA SER A 453 -5.82 3.86 29.34
C SER A 453 -4.97 2.74 28.72
N SER A 454 -4.25 2.00 29.56
CA SER A 454 -3.51 0.80 29.15
C SER A 454 -4.41 -0.26 28.50
N GLN A 455 -5.70 -0.32 28.86
CA GLN A 455 -6.66 -1.26 28.27
C GLN A 455 -7.02 -0.85 26.83
N SER A 456 -7.32 0.43 26.61
CA SER A 456 -7.59 0.97 25.26
C SER A 456 -6.37 0.87 24.36
N TYR A 457 -5.17 1.14 24.91
CA TYR A 457 -3.90 0.96 24.21
C TYR A 457 -3.71 -0.49 23.72
N ARG A 458 -3.89 -1.48 24.60
CA ARG A 458 -3.81 -2.91 24.23
C ARG A 458 -4.83 -3.28 23.16
N TYR A 459 -6.07 -2.80 23.29
CA TYR A 459 -7.10 -3.07 22.30
C TYR A 459 -6.71 -2.55 20.91
N LEU A 460 -6.17 -1.33 20.79
CA LEU A 460 -5.72 -0.76 19.52
C LEU A 460 -4.55 -1.54 18.92
N ARG A 461 -3.55 -1.92 19.73
CA ARG A 461 -2.39 -2.70 19.27
C ARG A 461 -2.75 -4.13 18.82
N GLU A 462 -3.75 -4.74 19.46
CA GLU A 462 -4.23 -6.09 19.16
C GLU A 462 -5.39 -6.11 18.14
N PHE A 463 -5.82 -4.96 17.62
CA PHE A 463 -7.04 -4.86 16.81
C PHE A 463 -7.02 -5.80 15.59
N THR A 464 -5.97 -5.73 14.76
CA THR A 464 -5.81 -6.57 13.57
C THR A 464 -5.72 -8.06 13.92
N PHE A 465 -5.07 -8.40 15.05
CA PHE A 465 -4.99 -9.77 15.53
C PHE A 465 -6.38 -10.30 15.89
N LYS A 466 -7.20 -9.52 16.61
CA LYS A 466 -8.59 -9.89 16.97
C LYS A 466 -9.50 -10.07 15.76
N LEU A 467 -9.31 -9.30 14.70
CA LEU A 467 -10.02 -9.52 13.44
C LEU A 467 -9.67 -10.90 12.87
N THR A 468 -8.38 -11.22 12.83
CA THR A 468 -7.87 -12.51 12.33
C THR A 468 -8.36 -13.68 13.18
N GLU A 469 -8.34 -13.56 14.51
CA GLU A 469 -8.91 -14.55 15.43
C GLU A 469 -10.41 -14.75 15.24
N SER A 470 -11.13 -13.70 14.83
CA SER A 470 -12.55 -13.77 14.50
C SER A 470 -12.82 -14.36 13.11
N GLY A 471 -11.79 -14.88 12.42
CA GLY A 471 -11.90 -15.46 11.08
C GLY A 471 -12.06 -14.44 9.95
N LEU A 472 -11.72 -13.17 10.20
CA LEU A 472 -11.78 -12.11 9.20
C LEU A 472 -10.42 -11.87 8.56
N GLN A 473 -10.40 -11.78 7.24
CA GLN A 473 -9.23 -11.42 6.44
C GLN A 473 -9.33 -9.95 6.01
N ASP A 474 -8.27 -9.19 6.26
CA ASP A 474 -8.11 -7.83 5.74
C ASP A 474 -7.62 -7.87 4.28
N THR A 475 -8.46 -7.42 3.36
CA THR A 475 -8.24 -7.57 1.91
C THR A 475 -7.07 -6.73 1.38
N TRP A 476 -6.76 -5.61 2.04
CA TRP A 476 -5.59 -4.81 1.71
C TRP A 476 -4.31 -5.56 2.06
N ILE A 477 -4.23 -6.15 3.26
CA ILE A 477 -3.06 -6.94 3.69
C ILE A 477 -2.87 -8.12 2.75
N ALA A 478 -3.95 -8.86 2.46
CA ALA A 478 -3.93 -10.02 1.56
C ALA A 478 -3.45 -9.66 0.14
N SER A 479 -3.92 -8.53 -0.40
CA SER A 479 -3.50 -8.06 -1.73
C SER A 479 -2.06 -7.53 -1.73
N ARG A 480 -1.69 -6.81 -0.67
CA ARG A 480 -0.37 -6.17 -0.52
C ARG A 480 0.74 -7.21 -0.53
N ILE A 481 0.66 -8.27 0.28
CA ILE A 481 1.71 -9.29 0.33
C ILE A 481 1.89 -10.07 -0.98
N GLN A 482 0.83 -10.16 -1.80
CA GLN A 482 0.82 -10.85 -3.10
C GLN A 482 1.19 -9.90 -4.24
N SER A 483 0.19 -9.36 -4.94
CA SER A 483 0.34 -8.52 -6.13
C SER A 483 0.87 -7.11 -5.83
N GLY A 484 0.78 -6.69 -4.57
CA GLY A 484 1.01 -5.30 -4.15
C GLY A 484 -0.22 -4.42 -4.32
N GLU A 485 -0.22 -3.30 -3.61
CA GLU A 485 -1.25 -2.28 -3.71
C GLU A 485 -0.99 -1.38 -4.95
N SER A 486 -2.02 -1.08 -5.75
CA SER A 486 -1.83 -0.47 -7.08
C SER A 486 -1.82 1.06 -7.08
N SER A 487 -2.23 1.72 -6.00
CA SER A 487 -2.25 3.18 -5.85
C SER A 487 -1.01 3.77 -5.18
N THR A 488 -0.12 2.94 -4.63
CA THR A 488 1.18 3.36 -4.07
C THR A 488 2.03 3.94 -5.20
N GLN A 489 1.97 5.27 -5.32
CA GLN A 489 2.60 6.06 -6.39
C GLN A 489 3.78 6.90 -5.89
N SER A 490 4.18 6.76 -4.61
CA SER A 490 5.33 7.48 -4.08
C SER A 490 6.64 6.91 -4.65
N TRP A 491 7.07 7.49 -5.77
CA TRP A 491 8.49 7.50 -6.16
C TRP A 491 9.24 8.66 -5.49
N ARG A 492 8.54 9.48 -4.68
CA ARG A 492 9.15 10.54 -3.85
C ARG A 492 10.22 9.94 -2.95
N LEU A 493 11.20 10.75 -2.56
CA LEU A 493 12.13 10.35 -1.50
C LEU A 493 11.31 9.97 -0.28
N GLU A 494 11.50 8.73 0.13
CA GLU A 494 10.78 8.16 1.25
C GLU A 494 11.23 8.85 2.55
N PRO A 495 10.32 9.05 3.51
CA PRO A 495 10.69 9.52 4.83
C PRO A 495 11.79 8.64 5.41
N THR A 496 12.65 9.19 6.24
CA THR A 496 13.69 8.40 6.92
C THR A 496 13.08 7.30 7.77
N ALA A 497 13.88 6.31 8.13
CA ALA A 497 13.46 5.30 9.10
C ALA A 497 12.98 5.93 10.44
N ASP A 498 13.46 7.12 10.80
CA ASP A 498 13.01 7.85 12.00
C ASP A 498 11.65 8.53 11.84
N GLU A 499 11.26 8.91 10.62
CA GLU A 499 9.98 9.55 10.32
C GLU A 499 8.85 8.57 10.00
N LEU A 500 9.17 7.27 9.86
CA LEU A 500 8.18 6.22 9.65
C LEU A 500 7.74 5.59 10.96
N PHE A 501 6.43 5.35 11.10
CA PHE A 501 5.86 4.64 12.23
C PHE A 501 4.99 3.47 11.77
N GLU A 502 4.83 2.48 12.65
CA GLU A 502 4.05 1.28 12.32
C GLU A 502 2.60 1.65 12.04
N GLY A 503 1.98 0.98 11.08
CA GLY A 503 0.56 1.12 10.79
C GLY A 503 0.14 2.41 10.07
N GLU A 504 1.09 3.18 9.53
CA GLU A 504 0.80 4.35 8.66
C GLU A 504 0.60 3.95 7.18
N GLU A 505 1.02 2.75 6.81
CA GLU A 505 0.90 2.22 5.45
C GLU A 505 -0.56 1.98 5.02
N GLY A 506 -0.87 2.36 3.77
CA GLY A 506 -2.23 2.26 3.24
C GLY A 506 -3.23 3.19 3.91
N ALA A 507 -2.75 4.30 4.46
CA ALA A 507 -3.60 5.31 5.08
C ALA A 507 -4.63 5.86 4.09
N THR A 508 -5.88 5.86 4.53
CA THR A 508 -7.01 6.43 3.79
C THR A 508 -7.31 7.83 4.31
N PHE A 509 -6.86 8.16 5.52
CA PHE A 509 -6.88 9.50 6.09
C PHE A 509 -5.42 9.95 6.30
N ASP A 510 -4.95 10.89 5.49
CA ASP A 510 -3.56 11.37 5.56
C ASP A 510 -3.48 12.91 5.61
N PRO A 511 -3.39 13.50 6.82
CA PRO A 511 -3.20 14.94 7.02
C PRO A 511 -1.92 15.52 6.41
N GLN A 512 -0.94 14.71 6.05
CA GLN A 512 0.33 15.20 5.47
C GLN A 512 0.22 15.43 3.97
N SER A 513 -0.66 14.69 3.30
CA SER A 513 -0.88 14.81 1.85
C SER A 513 -2.26 15.35 1.47
N ASN A 514 -3.21 15.39 2.41
CA ASN A 514 -4.58 15.87 2.19
C ASN A 514 -4.89 17.12 3.04
N ILE A 515 -5.17 18.24 2.37
CA ILE A 515 -5.49 19.52 3.01
C ILE A 515 -6.77 19.46 3.84
N LEU A 516 -7.80 18.72 3.39
CA LEU A 516 -9.06 18.60 4.13
C LEU A 516 -8.85 17.83 5.43
N ALA A 517 -8.10 16.71 5.38
CA ALA A 517 -7.70 15.97 6.57
C ALA A 517 -6.85 16.84 7.52
N ALA A 518 -5.91 17.61 6.97
CA ALA A 518 -5.08 18.54 7.75
C ALA A 518 -5.91 19.59 8.49
N LYS A 519 -6.93 20.17 7.83
CA LYS A 519 -7.85 21.15 8.44
C LYS A 519 -8.65 20.54 9.58
N LEU A 520 -9.11 19.29 9.44
CA LEU A 520 -9.88 18.59 10.48
C LEU A 520 -9.04 18.29 11.72
N VAL A 521 -7.77 17.94 11.54
CA VAL A 521 -6.86 17.70 12.67
C VAL A 521 -6.41 19.02 13.31
N GLY A 522 -6.21 20.07 12.52
CA GLY A 522 -5.63 21.34 12.98
C GLY A 522 -4.24 21.13 13.60
N SER A 523 -3.97 21.75 14.74
CA SER A 523 -2.74 21.50 15.54
C SER A 523 -2.84 20.27 16.46
N GLY A 524 -3.77 19.34 16.17
CA GLY A 524 -4.09 18.17 16.98
C GLY A 524 -3.05 17.03 16.91
N MET A 525 -3.32 15.95 17.66
CA MET A 525 -2.41 14.80 17.81
C MET A 525 -2.49 13.78 16.66
N ASN A 526 -3.54 13.84 15.84
CA ASN A 526 -3.78 12.91 14.74
C ASN A 526 -3.15 13.39 13.42
N ASN A 527 -2.07 14.17 13.46
CA ASN A 527 -1.44 14.71 12.24
C ASN A 527 -0.54 13.70 11.51
N ARG A 528 -0.85 12.40 11.66
CA ARG A 528 -0.13 11.28 11.09
C ARG A 528 -1.09 10.43 10.27
N PRO A 529 -0.63 9.79 9.18
CA PRO A 529 -1.48 8.94 8.33
C PRO A 529 -2.18 7.83 9.14
N GLN A 530 -3.46 7.57 8.83
CA GLN A 530 -4.28 6.55 9.46
C GLN A 530 -5.04 5.71 8.42
N ARG A 531 -5.10 4.39 8.64
CA ARG A 531 -5.86 3.46 7.81
C ARG A 531 -7.23 3.16 8.42
N TYR A 532 -8.17 4.07 8.16
CA TYR A 532 -9.53 4.04 8.67
C TYR A 532 -10.47 3.18 7.81
N ASP A 533 -10.43 3.32 6.49
CA ASP A 533 -11.31 2.58 5.59
C ASP A 533 -10.77 1.19 5.32
N ARG A 534 -11.63 0.18 5.49
CA ARG A 534 -11.26 -1.23 5.31
C ARG A 534 -12.36 -2.01 4.61
N ILE A 535 -11.95 -3.05 3.92
CA ILE A 535 -12.81 -4.10 3.39
C ILE A 535 -12.31 -5.42 3.98
N LEU A 536 -13.15 -6.06 4.78
CA LEU A 536 -12.87 -7.33 5.46
C LEU A 536 -13.78 -8.42 4.92
N VAL A 537 -13.28 -9.65 4.81
CA VAL A 537 -14.06 -10.82 4.39
C VAL A 537 -13.94 -11.96 5.38
N ASN A 538 -14.98 -12.78 5.54
CA ASN A 538 -14.92 -13.97 6.39
C ASN A 538 -14.33 -15.19 5.65
N SER A 539 -14.07 -16.26 6.41
CA SER A 539 -13.53 -17.52 5.87
C SER A 539 -14.45 -18.25 4.89
N HIS A 540 -15.75 -17.95 4.89
CA HIS A 540 -16.72 -18.51 3.96
C HIS A 540 -16.71 -17.83 2.58
N PHE A 541 -16.13 -16.63 2.47
CA PHE A 541 -15.98 -15.89 1.22
C PHE A 541 -14.87 -16.53 0.36
N ARG A 542 -15.22 -17.18 -0.76
CA ARG A 542 -14.28 -18.00 -1.54
C ARG A 542 -13.49 -17.20 -2.56
N LEU A 543 -14.02 -16.09 -3.06
CA LEU A 543 -13.28 -15.24 -4.00
C LEU A 543 -12.07 -14.63 -3.29
N ARG A 544 -10.91 -14.65 -3.93
CA ARG A 544 -9.68 -14.12 -3.36
C ARG A 544 -9.50 -12.65 -3.71
N PRO A 545 -9.01 -11.80 -2.79
CA PRO A 545 -8.53 -10.47 -3.13
C PRO A 545 -7.42 -10.57 -4.18
N SER A 546 -7.67 -10.08 -5.39
CA SER A 546 -6.74 -10.14 -6.52
C SER A 546 -6.02 -8.82 -6.72
N ARG A 547 -6.75 -7.70 -6.58
CA ARG A 547 -6.20 -6.35 -6.68
C ARG A 547 -6.86 -5.42 -5.68
N PHE A 548 -6.06 -4.53 -5.11
CA PHE A 548 -6.53 -3.46 -4.24
C PHE A 548 -5.94 -2.12 -4.71
N ASN A 549 -6.75 -1.08 -4.71
CA ASN A 549 -6.30 0.28 -4.99
C ASN A 549 -7.04 1.32 -4.13
N MET A 550 -6.40 2.45 -3.89
CA MET A 550 -7.07 3.68 -3.45
C MET A 550 -7.48 4.55 -4.65
N PHE A 551 -8.45 5.45 -4.45
CA PHE A 551 -8.92 6.41 -5.45
C PHE A 551 -9.29 7.75 -4.79
N GLY A 552 -9.45 8.79 -5.62
CA GLY A 552 -9.63 10.18 -5.15
C GLY A 552 -8.33 10.92 -4.83
N LEU A 553 -7.18 10.30 -5.10
CA LEU A 553 -5.85 10.91 -5.01
C LEU A 553 -5.65 11.94 -6.14
N PRO A 554 -4.99 13.08 -5.88
CA PRO A 554 -4.67 14.05 -6.93
C PRO A 554 -3.74 13.44 -8.00
N PRO A 555 -3.87 13.85 -9.28
CA PRO A 555 -3.01 13.35 -10.35
C PRO A 555 -1.53 13.69 -10.10
N THR A 556 -0.67 12.69 -10.29
CA THR A 556 0.74 12.66 -9.84
C THR A 556 1.69 13.59 -10.62
N GLN A 557 1.19 14.54 -11.43
CA GLN A 557 1.97 15.32 -12.39
C GLN A 557 2.12 16.82 -12.08
N VAL A 558 1.60 17.33 -10.97
CA VAL A 558 1.74 18.76 -10.66
C VAL A 558 3.10 19.01 -9.99
N GLN A 559 3.98 19.71 -10.72
CA GLN A 559 5.20 20.33 -10.21
C GLN A 559 4.86 21.18 -8.98
N ALA A 560 5.79 21.26 -8.02
CA ALA A 560 5.59 21.79 -6.67
C ALA A 560 5.11 23.27 -6.57
N ASP A 561 4.83 23.94 -7.68
CA ASP A 561 4.53 25.38 -7.74
C ASP A 561 3.05 25.72 -8.06
N GLU A 562 2.19 24.75 -8.38
CA GLU A 562 0.74 25.00 -8.48
C GLU A 562 0.03 24.53 -7.20
N GLN A 563 -0.85 25.39 -6.67
CA GLN A 563 -1.64 25.18 -5.46
C GLN A 563 -2.06 23.71 -5.32
N MET A 564 -1.62 23.04 -4.25
CA MET A 564 -2.04 21.69 -3.90
C MET A 564 -3.57 21.59 -4.06
N ASP A 565 -4.02 20.91 -5.10
CA ASP A 565 -5.43 20.74 -5.39
C ASP A 565 -6.07 20.02 -4.20
N ALA A 566 -7.06 20.65 -3.57
CA ALA A 566 -7.66 20.12 -2.36
C ALA A 566 -8.47 18.88 -2.75
N GLY A 567 -8.06 17.71 -2.26
CA GLY A 567 -8.78 16.45 -2.50
C GLY A 567 -10.29 16.58 -2.25
N ALA A 568 -11.11 15.83 -2.97
CA ALA A 568 -12.57 15.96 -2.91
C ALA A 568 -13.19 15.52 -1.57
N SER A 569 -12.44 14.76 -0.76
CA SER A 569 -12.79 14.30 0.59
C SER A 569 -11.53 14.36 1.46
N ASP A 570 -11.69 14.36 2.79
CA ASP A 570 -10.61 14.17 3.76
C ASP A 570 -10.11 12.72 3.81
N HIS A 571 -10.83 11.80 3.19
CA HIS A 571 -10.41 10.42 2.97
C HIS A 571 -10.07 10.14 1.49
N TRP A 572 -9.28 9.09 1.27
CA TRP A 572 -9.09 8.41 0.01
C TRP A 572 -9.95 7.15 -0.02
N GLY A 573 -10.73 6.97 -1.08
CA GLY A 573 -11.59 5.80 -1.23
C GLY A 573 -10.78 4.53 -1.44
N VAL A 574 -11.30 3.38 -0.99
CA VAL A 574 -10.67 2.06 -1.15
C VAL A 574 -11.49 1.15 -2.04
N ARG A 575 -10.82 0.34 -2.86
CA ARG A 575 -11.47 -0.58 -3.79
C ARG A 575 -10.73 -1.92 -3.84
N CYS A 576 -11.49 -3.00 -3.74
CA CYS A 576 -10.98 -4.37 -3.86
C CYS A 576 -11.67 -5.11 -5.01
N LEU A 577 -10.86 -5.73 -5.87
CA LEU A 577 -11.28 -6.71 -6.87
C LEU A 577 -11.07 -8.11 -6.31
N PHE A 578 -12.16 -8.86 -6.18
CA PHE A 578 -12.16 -10.28 -5.85
C PHE A 578 -12.32 -11.12 -7.11
N GLN A 579 -11.57 -12.23 -7.19
CA GLN A 579 -11.64 -13.16 -8.31
C GLN A 579 -11.56 -14.61 -7.83
N ALA A 580 -12.22 -15.52 -8.56
CA ALA A 580 -12.11 -16.95 -8.32
C ALA A 580 -10.66 -17.40 -8.60
N PRO A 581 -10.05 -18.21 -7.72
CA PRO A 581 -8.71 -18.72 -7.96
C PRO A 581 -8.73 -19.69 -9.15
N SER A 582 -7.73 -19.58 -10.03
CA SER A 582 -7.56 -20.54 -11.13
C SER A 582 -7.22 -21.95 -10.60
N GLN A 583 -7.53 -23.00 -11.38
CA GLN A 583 -7.22 -24.39 -11.01
C GLN A 583 -5.72 -24.61 -10.77
N GLU A 584 -4.87 -23.93 -11.55
CA GLU A 584 -3.41 -23.92 -11.37
C GLU A 584 -3.02 -23.27 -10.02
N GLU A 585 -3.62 -22.13 -9.68
CA GLU A 585 -3.35 -21.44 -8.42
C GLU A 585 -3.75 -22.26 -7.19
N LYS A 586 -4.91 -22.94 -7.23
CA LYS A 586 -5.36 -23.81 -6.12
C LYS A 586 -4.36 -24.95 -5.86
N SER A 587 -3.88 -25.58 -6.92
CA SER A 587 -2.93 -26.71 -6.85
C SER A 587 -1.56 -26.27 -6.30
N GLN A 588 -1.16 -25.05 -6.65
CA GLN A 588 0.14 -24.48 -6.26
C GLN A 588 0.13 -23.84 -4.88
N GLU A 589 -1.01 -23.37 -4.37
CA GLU A 589 -1.11 -22.72 -3.05
C GLU A 589 -0.70 -23.68 -1.91
N SER A 590 -1.13 -24.95 -1.96
CA SER A 590 -0.73 -25.96 -0.98
C SER A 590 0.77 -26.28 -1.01
N ALA A 591 1.38 -26.28 -2.21
CA ALA A 591 2.83 -26.46 -2.36
C ALA A 591 3.61 -25.23 -1.88
N ARG A 592 3.10 -24.01 -2.12
CA ARG A 592 3.69 -22.74 -1.67
C ARG A 592 3.67 -22.59 -0.15
N GLU A 593 2.58 -22.99 0.50
CA GLU A 593 2.47 -22.96 1.97
C GLU A 593 3.47 -23.90 2.64
N LYS A 594 3.85 -25.00 1.97
CA LYS A 594 4.90 -25.91 2.44
C LYS A 594 6.32 -25.43 2.10
N ALA A 595 6.50 -24.63 1.05
CA ALA A 595 7.82 -24.21 0.57
C ALA A 595 8.54 -23.23 1.52
N MET A 596 7.80 -22.43 2.30
CA MET A 596 8.35 -21.61 3.40
C MET A 596 7.38 -21.56 4.58
N ASP A 597 7.38 -22.63 5.39
CA ASP A 597 6.64 -22.66 6.66
C ASP A 597 7.40 -21.90 7.77
N VAL A 598 7.40 -20.57 7.70
CA VAL A 598 8.01 -19.72 8.75
C VAL A 598 7.14 -19.79 10.01
N LYS A 599 7.68 -20.32 11.11
CA LYS A 599 6.99 -20.34 12.42
C LYS A 599 7.15 -18.99 13.10
N LEU A 600 6.07 -18.50 13.71
CA LEU A 600 6.11 -17.30 14.53
C LEU A 600 6.79 -17.63 15.86
N GLU A 601 7.94 -17.01 16.10
CA GLU A 601 8.61 -16.97 17.39
C GLU A 601 8.40 -15.60 18.03
N ARG A 602 7.89 -15.58 19.26
CA ARG A 602 7.62 -14.33 19.99
C ARG A 602 8.91 -13.77 20.56
N GLY A 603 9.18 -12.49 20.28
CA GLY A 603 10.35 -11.81 20.85
C GLY A 603 10.26 -11.68 22.36
N PRO A 604 11.35 -11.89 23.13
CA PRO A 604 11.39 -11.58 24.56
C PRO A 604 11.01 -10.13 24.82
N SER A 605 10.23 -9.88 25.88
CA SER A 605 9.79 -8.52 26.24
C SER A 605 10.96 -7.57 26.56
N SER A 606 12.14 -8.11 26.88
CA SER A 606 13.38 -7.36 27.14
C SER A 606 13.95 -6.67 25.91
N LEU A 607 13.60 -7.13 24.69
CA LEU A 607 13.98 -6.46 23.45
C LEU A 607 13.23 -5.13 23.26
N GLY A 608 12.06 -4.97 23.88
CA GLY A 608 11.24 -3.77 23.72
C GLY A 608 10.56 -3.68 22.35
N GLY A 609 10.17 -2.46 21.96
CA GLY A 609 9.44 -2.19 20.72
C GLY A 609 10.31 -1.67 19.58
N LEU A 610 9.67 -1.20 18.51
CA LEU A 610 10.35 -0.58 17.36
C LEU A 610 11.23 0.60 17.77
N GLU A 611 10.76 1.45 18.68
CA GLU A 611 11.51 2.64 19.14
C GLU A 611 12.77 2.27 19.91
N ASP A 612 12.77 1.16 20.67
CA ASP A 612 13.96 0.67 21.36
C ASP A 612 15.00 0.14 20.35
N LEU A 613 14.54 -0.50 19.28
CA LEU A 613 15.40 -0.91 18.17
C LEU A 613 15.99 0.29 17.42
N LYS A 614 15.17 1.30 17.09
CA LYS A 614 15.65 2.54 16.45
C LYS A 614 16.72 3.22 17.30
N ARG A 615 16.50 3.36 18.62
CA ARG A 615 17.52 3.92 19.54
C ARG A 615 18.83 3.13 19.50
N CYS A 616 18.75 1.80 19.46
CA CYS A 616 19.92 0.94 19.37
C CYS A 616 20.72 1.14 18.07
N LEU A 617 20.01 1.30 16.94
CA LEU A 617 20.60 1.58 15.62
C LEU A 617 21.18 2.99 15.54
N GLN A 618 20.49 3.99 16.10
CA GLN A 618 20.93 5.38 16.14
C GLN A 618 22.24 5.52 16.91
N LYS A 619 22.38 4.83 18.04
CA LYS A 619 23.61 4.80 18.85
C LYS A 619 24.84 4.26 18.09
N ARG A 620 24.64 3.55 16.97
CA ARG A 620 25.68 2.90 16.16
C ARG A 620 25.78 3.50 14.74
N ASP A 621 25.19 4.68 14.51
CA ASP A 621 25.21 5.40 13.23
C ASP A 621 24.60 4.60 12.05
N PHE A 622 23.64 3.71 12.35
CA PHE A 622 22.87 2.97 11.33
C PHE A 622 21.60 3.68 10.88
N LEU A 623 21.26 4.82 11.50
CA LEU A 623 20.13 5.66 11.10
C LEU A 623 20.66 7.03 10.64
N PRO A 624 20.32 7.47 9.43
CA PRO A 624 20.78 8.76 8.93
C PRO A 624 20.07 9.92 9.62
N THR A 625 20.80 11.02 9.84
CA THR A 625 20.23 12.25 10.37
C THR A 625 19.42 13.00 9.30
N GLN A 626 18.55 13.93 9.73
CA GLN A 626 17.82 14.81 8.79
C GLN A 626 18.77 15.64 7.90
N ALA A 627 19.94 16.03 8.42
CA ALA A 627 20.97 16.70 7.62
C ALA A 627 21.47 15.78 6.49
N ASN A 628 21.84 14.53 6.82
CA ASN A 628 22.32 13.57 5.80
C ASN A 628 21.30 13.33 4.68
N VAL A 629 20.00 13.43 4.98
CA VAL A 629 18.89 13.27 4.01
C VAL A 629 18.79 14.50 3.12
N ALA A 630 18.82 15.69 3.71
CA ALA A 630 18.80 16.94 2.99
C ALA A 630 19.99 17.06 2.02
N ASP A 631 21.19 16.66 2.47
CA ASP A 631 22.41 16.67 1.66
C ASP A 631 22.29 15.74 0.45
N ARG A 632 21.80 14.50 0.64
CA ARG A 632 21.57 13.54 -0.46
C ARG A 632 20.48 13.99 -1.41
N GLN A 633 19.39 14.57 -0.91
CA GLN A 633 18.35 15.15 -1.74
C GLN A 633 18.89 16.28 -2.61
N HIS A 634 19.70 17.17 -2.02
CA HIS A 634 20.36 18.25 -2.73
C HIS A 634 21.29 17.69 -3.82
N ALA A 635 22.13 16.70 -3.50
CA ALA A 635 23.03 16.06 -4.46
C ALA A 635 22.28 15.35 -5.61
N ILE A 636 21.17 14.66 -5.33
CA ILE A 636 20.31 14.05 -6.37
C ILE A 636 19.71 15.12 -7.29
N ASN A 637 19.22 16.22 -6.72
CA ASN A 637 18.65 17.34 -7.50
C ASN A 637 19.73 18.01 -8.37
N LEU A 638 20.93 18.17 -7.83
CA LEU A 638 22.08 18.72 -8.56
C LEU A 638 22.49 17.80 -9.73
N LEU A 639 22.53 16.48 -9.51
CA LEU A 639 22.78 15.52 -10.57
C LEU A 639 21.70 15.57 -11.66
N GLN A 640 20.43 15.63 -11.27
CA GLN A 640 19.29 15.69 -12.19
C GLN A 640 19.34 16.94 -13.08
N THR A 641 19.46 18.12 -12.47
CA THR A 641 19.52 19.41 -13.19
C THR A 641 20.72 19.49 -14.13
N THR A 642 21.89 19.00 -13.69
CA THR A 642 23.11 18.92 -14.50
C THR A 642 22.92 18.03 -15.73
N LEU A 643 22.33 16.83 -15.57
CA LEU A 643 22.10 15.92 -16.69
C LEU A 643 21.04 16.41 -17.68
N GLN A 644 20.04 17.17 -17.22
CA GLN A 644 18.93 17.69 -18.04
C GLN A 644 19.22 19.03 -18.73
N CYS A 645 20.35 19.70 -18.44
CA CYS A 645 20.70 21.03 -18.95
C CYS A 645 19.72 22.15 -18.58
N GLN A 646 19.08 22.07 -17.40
CA GLN A 646 18.32 23.20 -16.84
C GLN A 646 19.27 24.06 -16.00
N ALA A 647 20.03 24.95 -16.65
CA ALA A 647 20.74 25.99 -15.91
C ALA A 647 19.73 27.08 -15.50
N ALA A 648 19.72 27.43 -14.22
CA ALA A 648 18.94 28.57 -13.74
C ALA A 648 19.46 29.87 -14.41
N GLY A 649 18.66 30.45 -15.33
CA GLY A 649 18.83 31.84 -15.78
C GLY A 649 19.37 32.10 -17.19
N GLN A 650 19.21 31.22 -18.18
CA GLN A 650 19.42 31.57 -19.59
C GLN A 650 18.18 31.32 -20.44
N ASP A 651 17.77 32.34 -21.20
CA ASP A 651 16.63 32.31 -22.12
C ASP A 651 16.76 31.15 -23.13
N MET A 652 15.68 30.37 -23.25
CA MET A 652 15.59 29.19 -24.10
C MET A 652 15.59 29.56 -25.60
N PRO A 653 16.34 28.85 -26.47
CA PRO A 653 16.02 28.81 -27.89
C PRO A 653 14.75 27.98 -28.11
N GLU A 654 13.80 28.49 -28.90
CA GLU A 654 12.46 27.93 -29.11
C GLU A 654 12.40 26.50 -29.72
N ASP A 655 13.52 25.90 -30.15
CA ASP A 655 13.56 24.58 -30.80
C ASP A 655 14.28 23.45 -30.01
N GLY A 656 14.74 23.71 -28.78
CA GLY A 656 15.52 22.75 -27.99
C GLY A 656 14.70 21.90 -27.01
N LYS A 657 14.05 20.81 -27.44
CA LYS A 657 13.52 19.80 -26.48
C LYS A 657 14.70 19.22 -25.69
N GLY A 658 14.82 19.57 -24.41
CA GLY A 658 15.80 19.00 -23.49
C GLY A 658 15.75 17.47 -23.45
N LEU A 659 16.86 16.85 -23.04
CA LEU A 659 16.96 15.39 -23.00
C LEU A 659 15.95 14.83 -21.98
N GLN A 660 14.90 14.16 -22.44
CA GLN A 660 13.93 13.51 -21.56
C GLN A 660 14.60 12.33 -20.83
N LEU A 661 14.80 12.50 -19.53
CA LEU A 661 15.43 11.53 -18.65
C LEU A 661 14.67 11.45 -17.33
N THR A 662 14.56 10.25 -16.77
CA THR A 662 14.08 10.02 -15.40
C THR A 662 15.21 9.43 -14.57
N LEU A 663 15.56 10.08 -13.47
CA LEU A 663 16.52 9.57 -12.49
C LEU A 663 15.76 8.84 -11.37
N VAL A 664 16.18 7.62 -11.07
CA VAL A 664 15.56 6.77 -10.06
C VAL A 664 16.65 6.28 -9.09
N PRO A 665 16.67 6.77 -7.85
CA PRO A 665 17.54 6.21 -6.82
C PRO A 665 17.13 4.77 -6.49
N VAL A 666 18.11 3.87 -6.45
CA VAL A 666 17.92 2.43 -6.20
C VAL A 666 18.80 1.95 -5.04
N GLY A 667 18.95 0.63 -4.88
CA GLY A 667 19.82 0.05 -3.85
C GLY A 667 19.34 0.35 -2.43
N SER A 668 20.29 0.47 -1.49
CA SER A 668 19.95 0.75 -0.10
C SER A 668 19.31 2.12 0.09
N PHE A 669 19.68 3.11 -0.72
CA PHE A 669 19.07 4.44 -0.67
C PHE A 669 17.62 4.37 -1.13
N GLY A 670 17.36 3.76 -2.28
CA GLY A 670 16.00 3.52 -2.79
C GLY A 670 15.14 2.69 -1.83
N LEU A 671 15.68 1.71 -1.12
CA LEU A 671 14.91 0.95 -0.14
C LEU A 671 14.73 1.65 1.22
N GLY A 672 15.45 2.75 1.48
CA GLY A 672 15.45 3.44 2.76
C GLY A 672 16.18 2.68 3.88
N VAL A 673 17.17 1.84 3.52
CA VAL A 673 18.00 1.03 4.44
C VAL A 673 19.49 1.42 4.34
N TRP A 674 19.72 2.69 4.05
CA TRP A 674 21.05 3.30 3.92
C TRP A 674 21.55 3.88 5.25
N THR A 675 22.86 4.03 5.36
CA THR A 675 23.58 4.63 6.48
C THR A 675 24.38 5.83 5.98
N GLU A 676 24.90 6.69 6.84
CA GLU A 676 25.68 7.88 6.44
C GLU A 676 26.83 7.56 5.46
N SER A 677 27.46 6.39 5.62
CA SER A 677 28.54 5.88 4.77
C SER A 677 28.10 5.15 3.50
N SER A 678 26.80 5.02 3.25
CA SER A 678 26.29 4.35 2.05
C SER A 678 26.36 5.30 0.85
N ASP A 679 26.75 4.73 -0.29
CA ASP A 679 26.65 5.32 -1.62
C ASP A 679 25.18 5.47 -2.06
N VAL A 680 24.98 6.23 -3.13
CA VAL A 680 23.69 6.42 -3.78
C VAL A 680 23.72 5.82 -5.18
N ASP A 681 23.12 4.65 -5.32
CA ASP A 681 22.88 4.03 -6.62
C ASP A 681 21.78 4.78 -7.38
N VAL A 682 22.02 5.20 -8.62
CA VAL A 682 21.04 5.91 -9.45
C VAL A 682 20.93 5.26 -10.82
N LEU A 683 19.72 4.85 -11.19
CA LEU A 683 19.40 4.47 -12.56
C LEU A 683 18.79 5.65 -13.31
N CYS A 684 19.44 6.06 -14.39
CA CYS A 684 18.88 6.99 -15.35
C CYS A 684 18.18 6.22 -16.49
N ILE A 685 16.90 6.52 -16.73
CA ILE A 685 16.10 5.96 -17.83
C ILE A 685 15.96 7.05 -18.90
N GLY A 686 16.23 6.73 -20.16
CA GLY A 686 16.13 7.68 -21.27
C GLY A 686 15.82 7.04 -22.61
N GLY A 687 15.51 7.86 -23.60
CA GLY A 687 15.19 7.42 -24.97
C GLY A 687 16.37 7.31 -25.94
N ILE A 688 17.60 7.60 -25.50
CA ILE A 688 18.80 7.63 -26.36
C ILE A 688 19.69 6.40 -26.14
N SER A 689 20.67 6.19 -27.03
CA SER A 689 21.63 5.10 -26.86
C SER A 689 22.57 5.34 -25.68
N SER A 690 23.01 4.27 -25.02
CA SER A 690 23.94 4.34 -23.88
C SER A 690 25.25 5.05 -24.23
N LYS A 691 25.79 4.83 -25.44
CA LYS A 691 27.02 5.50 -25.92
C LYS A 691 26.83 7.02 -25.97
N LEU A 692 25.72 7.48 -26.55
CA LEU A 692 25.39 8.90 -26.61
C LEU A 692 25.14 9.49 -25.22
N PHE A 693 24.40 8.78 -24.37
CA PHE A 693 24.14 9.21 -23.00
C PHE A 693 25.43 9.47 -22.23
N PHE A 694 26.35 8.50 -22.16
CA PHE A 694 27.58 8.66 -21.39
C PHE A 694 28.49 9.75 -21.97
N LYS A 695 28.52 9.93 -23.30
CA LYS A 695 29.26 11.03 -23.94
C LYS A 695 28.72 12.40 -23.49
N LEU A 696 27.39 12.58 -23.54
CA LEU A 696 26.73 13.81 -23.10
C LEU A 696 26.85 14.02 -21.59
N ALA A 697 26.64 12.96 -20.79
CA ALA A 697 26.73 13.00 -19.33
C ALA A 697 28.12 13.42 -18.88
N ILE A 698 29.19 12.79 -19.39
CA ILE A 698 30.57 13.17 -19.04
C ILE A 698 30.84 14.64 -19.39
N SER A 699 30.43 15.10 -20.57
CA SER A 699 30.60 16.50 -20.97
C SER A 699 29.89 17.47 -20.02
N ARG A 700 28.66 17.14 -19.60
CA ARG A 700 27.86 17.95 -18.67
C ARG A 700 28.42 17.95 -17.26
N LEU A 701 28.78 16.77 -16.74
CA LEU A 701 29.32 16.60 -15.39
C LEU A 701 30.66 17.33 -15.23
N ARG A 702 31.55 17.29 -16.23
CA ARG A 702 32.80 18.08 -16.23
C ARG A 702 32.55 19.60 -16.18
N LYS A 703 31.52 20.09 -16.88
CA LYS A 703 31.14 21.52 -16.83
C LYS A 703 30.57 21.92 -15.46
N ALA A 704 30.06 20.98 -14.70
CA ALA A 704 29.48 21.18 -13.37
C ALA A 704 30.46 20.91 -12.22
N GLU A 705 31.76 20.75 -12.50
CA GLU A 705 32.79 20.50 -11.49
C GLU A 705 32.86 21.62 -10.44
N SER A 706 32.72 22.87 -10.87
CA SER A 706 32.62 24.04 -9.99
C SER A 706 31.39 24.04 -9.07
N SER A 707 30.37 23.23 -9.40
CA SER A 707 29.16 23.06 -8.58
C SER A 707 29.28 21.90 -7.58
N GLY A 708 30.44 21.25 -7.49
CA GLY A 708 30.72 20.18 -6.53
C GLY A 708 30.47 18.76 -7.06
N ILE A 709 30.48 18.54 -8.38
CA ILE A 709 30.39 17.20 -9.00
C ILE A 709 31.76 16.79 -9.57
N THR A 710 32.29 15.66 -9.14
CA THR A 710 33.55 15.10 -9.66
C THR A 710 33.32 13.71 -10.24
N ILE A 711 33.90 13.42 -11.41
CA ILE A 711 33.90 12.06 -11.97
C ILE A 711 35.09 11.30 -11.39
N LEU A 712 34.83 10.32 -10.52
CA LEU A 712 35.89 9.52 -9.91
C LEU A 712 36.47 8.51 -10.90
N ARG A 713 35.59 7.75 -11.58
CA ARG A 713 36.01 6.80 -12.63
C ARG A 713 34.86 6.36 -13.53
N ARG A 714 35.20 5.91 -14.73
CA ARG A 714 34.30 5.19 -15.66
C ARG A 714 34.59 3.70 -15.59
N VAL A 715 33.61 2.91 -15.22
CA VAL A 715 33.74 1.44 -15.14
C VAL A 715 33.05 0.80 -16.34
N ARG A 716 33.77 -0.07 -17.03
CA ARG A 716 33.27 -0.93 -18.11
C ARG A 716 33.26 -2.36 -17.59
N ALA A 717 32.06 -2.90 -17.33
CA ALA A 717 31.88 -4.28 -16.89
C ALA A 717 31.06 -5.06 -17.92
N SER A 718 31.03 -6.39 -17.81
CA SER A 718 30.14 -7.25 -18.60
C SER A 718 28.66 -6.88 -18.46
N SER A 719 28.29 -6.26 -17.33
CA SER A 719 26.96 -5.72 -17.08
C SER A 719 26.69 -4.36 -17.76
N GLY A 720 27.66 -3.76 -18.44
CA GLY A 720 27.59 -2.47 -19.14
C GLY A 720 28.44 -1.35 -18.49
N THR A 721 28.33 -0.14 -19.03
CA THR A 721 29.04 1.05 -18.50
C THR A 721 28.34 1.63 -17.26
N MET A 722 29.11 2.16 -16.32
CA MET A 722 28.66 3.00 -15.20
C MET A 722 29.68 4.11 -14.91
N LEU A 723 29.23 5.19 -14.26
CA LEU A 723 30.11 6.25 -13.74
C LEU A 723 30.05 6.25 -12.22
N LEU A 724 31.22 6.26 -11.59
CA LEU A 724 31.34 6.59 -10.16
C LEU A 724 31.62 8.07 -10.04
N LEU A 725 30.81 8.76 -9.25
CA LEU A 725 30.85 10.20 -9.05
C LEU A 725 31.01 10.52 -7.56
N ASP A 726 31.63 11.65 -7.27
CA ASP A 726 31.53 12.33 -5.98
C ASP A 726 30.68 13.59 -6.17
N ILE A 727 29.63 13.76 -5.38
CA ILE A 727 28.77 14.94 -5.42
C ILE A 727 28.68 15.49 -4.01
N SER A 728 29.36 16.61 -3.78
CA SER A 728 29.44 17.25 -2.46
C SER A 728 29.92 16.31 -1.35
N GLY A 729 30.87 15.42 -1.64
CA GLY A 729 31.41 14.44 -0.69
C GLY A 729 30.59 13.15 -0.56
N ILE A 730 29.57 12.97 -1.39
CA ILE A 730 28.71 11.78 -1.41
C ILE A 730 29.01 10.96 -2.66
N LYS A 731 29.25 9.66 -2.50
CA LYS A 731 29.52 8.75 -3.62
C LYS A 731 28.24 8.34 -4.34
N PHE A 732 28.26 8.40 -5.66
CA PHE A 732 27.15 8.05 -6.54
C PHE A 732 27.57 7.03 -7.61
N ASP A 733 26.72 6.03 -7.81
CA ASP A 733 26.87 5.03 -8.86
C ASP A 733 25.79 5.28 -9.94
N LEU A 734 26.19 5.94 -11.04
CA LEU A 734 25.29 6.31 -12.12
C LEU A 734 25.25 5.24 -13.21
N HIS A 735 24.07 4.61 -13.32
CA HIS A 735 23.72 3.65 -14.36
C HIS A 735 22.77 4.27 -15.40
N TYR A 736 22.75 3.69 -16.59
CA TYR A 736 21.84 4.11 -17.66
C TYR A 736 21.07 2.93 -18.28
N CYS A 737 19.80 3.16 -18.55
CA CYS A 737 18.93 2.28 -19.32
C CYS A 737 18.29 3.06 -20.47
N GLY A 738 18.71 2.75 -21.70
CA GLY A 738 18.11 3.28 -22.92
C GLY A 738 16.84 2.51 -23.29
N SER A 739 15.67 3.02 -22.93
CA SER A 739 14.37 2.47 -23.31
C SER A 739 13.29 3.55 -23.32
N LEU A 740 12.91 3.98 -24.54
CA LEU A 740 11.85 4.96 -24.74
C LEU A 740 10.48 4.45 -24.25
N SER A 741 10.17 3.18 -24.51
CA SER A 741 8.89 2.59 -24.12
C SER A 741 8.69 2.54 -22.60
N ILE A 742 9.77 2.31 -21.84
CA ILE A 742 9.74 2.36 -20.38
C ILE A 742 9.64 3.81 -19.90
N LEU A 743 10.39 4.73 -20.52
CA LEU A 743 10.38 6.15 -20.16
C LEU A 743 8.97 6.76 -20.27
N GLU A 744 8.28 6.54 -21.39
CA GLU A 744 6.93 7.08 -21.66
C GLU A 744 5.87 6.59 -20.67
N GLN A 745 6.07 5.40 -20.09
CA GLN A 745 5.10 4.74 -19.21
C GLN A 745 5.54 4.74 -17.74
N PHE A 746 6.68 5.36 -17.42
CA PHE A 746 7.19 5.45 -16.07
C PHE A 746 6.37 6.45 -15.24
N PRO A 747 6.08 6.19 -13.95
CA PRO A 747 6.42 4.99 -13.17
C PRO A 747 5.39 3.84 -13.28
N GLU A 748 4.25 4.05 -13.93
CA GLU A 748 3.13 3.09 -13.92
C GLU A 748 3.49 1.71 -14.50
N VAL A 749 4.40 1.66 -15.47
CA VAL A 749 4.90 0.39 -16.03
C VAL A 749 5.50 -0.54 -14.97
N MET A 750 6.08 0.00 -13.89
CA MET A 750 6.68 -0.80 -12.81
C MET A 750 5.65 -1.57 -11.97
N LYS A 751 4.37 -1.24 -12.11
CA LYS A 751 3.28 -1.97 -11.44
C LYS A 751 2.85 -3.21 -12.21
N ARG A 752 3.22 -3.32 -13.49
CA ARG A 752 2.82 -4.43 -14.37
C ARG A 752 3.50 -5.75 -13.95
N PRO A 753 2.89 -6.91 -14.24
CA PRO A 753 3.48 -8.19 -13.91
C PRO A 753 4.79 -8.41 -14.70
N PRO A 754 5.68 -9.31 -14.23
CA PRO A 754 6.95 -9.58 -14.92
C PRO A 754 6.80 -10.10 -16.36
N THR A 755 5.65 -10.70 -16.67
CA THR A 755 5.27 -11.25 -17.97
C THR A 755 4.66 -10.22 -18.94
N ASP A 756 4.52 -8.97 -18.51
CA ASP A 756 3.95 -7.92 -19.36
C ASP A 756 4.82 -7.65 -20.60
N PRO A 757 4.23 -7.46 -21.79
CA PRO A 757 4.98 -7.17 -23.03
C PRO A 757 5.89 -5.96 -22.94
N ALA A 758 5.62 -4.99 -22.04
CA ALA A 758 6.52 -3.86 -21.81
C ALA A 758 7.92 -4.27 -21.34
N PHE A 759 8.07 -5.49 -20.78
CA PHE A 759 9.34 -6.06 -20.34
C PHE A 759 9.93 -7.09 -21.32
N ALA A 760 9.40 -7.21 -22.55
CA ALA A 760 10.01 -7.99 -23.62
C ALA A 760 11.24 -7.25 -24.21
N LEU A 761 12.24 -7.00 -23.36
CA LEU A 761 13.44 -6.24 -23.66
C LEU A 761 14.67 -7.16 -23.71
N PRO A 762 15.77 -6.77 -24.39
CA PRO A 762 17.01 -7.54 -24.38
C PRO A 762 17.50 -7.83 -22.95
N PRO A 763 18.10 -9.01 -22.67
CA PRO A 763 18.57 -9.38 -21.33
C PRO A 763 19.50 -8.34 -20.69
N GLN A 764 20.34 -7.67 -21.47
CA GLN A 764 21.23 -6.60 -20.99
C GLN A 764 20.44 -5.39 -20.46
N THR A 765 19.40 -4.95 -21.18
CA THR A 765 18.50 -3.87 -20.77
C THR A 765 17.70 -4.28 -19.53
N LEU A 766 17.21 -5.53 -19.48
CA LEU A 766 16.52 -6.06 -18.31
C LEU A 766 17.42 -6.12 -17.07
N SER A 767 18.69 -6.50 -17.22
CA SER A 767 19.67 -6.46 -16.13
C SER A 767 19.85 -5.05 -15.57
N LYS A 768 19.84 -4.01 -16.42
CA LYS A 768 19.89 -2.60 -15.97
C LYS A 768 18.60 -2.15 -15.28
N LEU A 769 17.44 -2.63 -15.73
CA LEU A 769 16.13 -2.30 -15.12
C LEU A 769 15.84 -3.09 -13.84
N LYS A 770 16.47 -4.25 -13.66
CA LYS A 770 16.21 -5.17 -12.55
C LYS A 770 16.21 -4.49 -11.16
N PRO A 771 17.19 -3.62 -10.79
CA PRO A 771 17.18 -2.95 -9.48
C PRO A 771 15.93 -2.10 -9.25
N VAL A 772 15.47 -1.35 -10.27
CA VAL A 772 14.24 -0.56 -10.19
C VAL A 772 13.02 -1.47 -10.08
N ARG A 773 12.95 -2.54 -10.89
CA ARG A 773 11.80 -3.47 -10.86
C ARG A 773 11.67 -4.17 -9.50
N ASP A 774 12.79 -4.64 -8.94
CA ASP A 774 12.85 -5.25 -7.62
C ASP A 774 12.45 -4.23 -6.54
N LEU A 775 13.01 -3.01 -6.58
CA LEU A 775 12.67 -1.94 -5.65
C LEU A 775 11.18 -1.65 -5.60
N PHE A 776 10.55 -1.43 -6.76
CA PHE A 776 9.12 -1.12 -6.85
C PHE A 776 8.25 -2.26 -6.33
N TYR A 777 8.61 -3.52 -6.63
CA TYR A 777 7.90 -4.67 -6.09
C TYR A 777 8.02 -4.77 -4.56
N ILE A 778 9.23 -4.61 -4.02
CA ILE A 778 9.48 -4.68 -2.58
C ILE A 778 8.68 -3.60 -1.85
N ARG A 779 8.74 -2.34 -2.34
CA ARG A 779 7.99 -1.20 -1.77
C ARG A 779 6.49 -1.45 -1.69
N ARG A 780 5.88 -1.94 -2.77
CA ARG A 780 4.42 -2.18 -2.81
C ARG A 780 3.96 -3.44 -2.08
N SER A 781 4.87 -4.35 -1.70
CA SER A 781 4.50 -5.68 -1.21
C SER A 781 4.87 -5.97 0.24
N ILE A 782 5.78 -5.21 0.85
CA ILE A 782 6.07 -5.33 2.28
C ILE A 782 4.87 -4.81 3.09
N PRO A 783 4.36 -5.57 4.08
CA PRO A 783 3.23 -5.15 4.92
C PRO A 783 3.44 -3.82 5.65
N ASP A 784 4.60 -3.66 6.30
CA ASP A 784 4.97 -2.48 7.08
C ASP A 784 6.44 -2.13 6.79
N MET A 785 6.66 -1.01 6.10
CA MET A 785 7.99 -0.59 5.66
C MET A 785 8.88 -0.15 6.83
N SER A 786 8.29 0.40 7.90
CA SER A 786 9.00 0.84 9.09
C SER A 786 9.64 -0.34 9.82
N GLN A 787 8.87 -1.40 10.05
CA GLN A 787 9.39 -2.63 10.66
C GLN A 787 10.44 -3.30 9.79
N TYR A 788 10.19 -3.39 8.47
CA TYR A 788 11.16 -3.98 7.54
C TYR A 788 12.49 -3.22 7.54
N ARG A 789 12.47 -1.87 7.46
CA ARG A 789 13.70 -1.07 7.44
C ARG A 789 14.51 -1.24 8.72
N ALA A 790 13.85 -1.19 9.88
CA ALA A 790 14.52 -1.39 11.16
C ALA A 790 15.11 -2.82 11.29
N ALA A 791 14.36 -3.85 10.92
CA ALA A 791 14.85 -5.23 10.93
C ALA A 791 16.01 -5.43 9.93
N HIS A 792 15.92 -4.85 8.73
CA HIS A 792 16.97 -4.91 7.72
C HIS A 792 18.25 -4.24 8.22
N LEU A 793 18.15 -3.03 8.79
CA LEU A 793 19.29 -2.29 9.34
C LEU A 793 19.90 -3.03 10.54
N LEU A 794 19.10 -3.68 11.37
CA LEU A 794 19.61 -4.54 12.45
C LEU A 794 20.39 -5.74 11.90
N ILE A 795 19.84 -6.45 10.90
CA ILE A 795 20.53 -7.58 10.28
C ILE A 795 21.80 -7.10 9.55
N LYS A 796 21.78 -5.90 8.95
CA LYS A 796 22.98 -5.27 8.36
C LYS A 796 24.02 -4.95 9.44
N ALA A 797 23.60 -4.40 10.58
CA ALA A 797 24.47 -4.09 11.71
C ALA A 797 25.10 -5.36 12.30
N TRP A 798 24.29 -6.40 12.52
CA TRP A 798 24.73 -7.72 12.93
C TRP A 798 25.72 -8.33 11.93
N ALA A 799 25.39 -8.32 10.63
CA ALA A 799 26.26 -8.88 9.61
C ALA A 799 27.59 -8.13 9.55
N LYS A 800 27.60 -6.80 9.71
CA LYS A 800 28.84 -6.02 9.81
C LYS A 800 29.64 -6.36 11.06
N SER A 801 29.01 -6.37 12.25
CA SER A 801 29.70 -6.64 13.52
C SER A 801 30.25 -8.07 13.63
N ARG A 802 29.70 -9.02 12.86
CA ARG A 802 30.18 -10.42 12.82
C ARG A 802 31.10 -10.71 11.64
N GLY A 803 31.45 -9.70 10.83
CA GLY A 803 32.30 -9.90 9.64
C GLY A 803 31.64 -10.73 8.53
N LEU A 804 30.32 -10.65 8.39
CA LEU A 804 29.48 -11.38 7.42
C LEU A 804 28.92 -10.48 6.32
N TYR A 805 29.31 -9.20 6.27
CA TYR A 805 28.84 -8.25 5.27
C TYR A 805 29.93 -7.93 4.25
N GLY A 806 29.75 -8.38 3.01
CA GLY A 806 30.72 -8.21 1.92
C GLY A 806 30.49 -9.18 0.76
N ALA A 807 29.52 -8.88 -0.11
CA ALA A 807 29.13 -9.77 -1.22
C ALA A 807 30.30 -10.14 -2.17
N LYS A 808 31.30 -9.28 -2.33
CA LYS A 808 32.53 -9.56 -3.10
C LYS A 808 33.37 -10.71 -2.52
N PHE A 809 33.28 -10.96 -1.22
CA PHE A 809 33.96 -12.06 -0.53
C PHE A 809 33.06 -13.30 -0.36
N GLY A 810 31.93 -13.36 -1.06
CA GLY A 810 30.98 -14.48 -0.94
C GLY A 810 30.18 -14.49 0.35
N LEU A 811 30.12 -13.35 1.04
CA LEU A 811 29.32 -13.11 2.24
C LEU A 811 28.01 -12.38 1.89
N LEU A 812 27.25 -11.91 2.88
CA LEU A 812 25.97 -11.25 2.66
C LEU A 812 26.15 -9.81 2.12
N GLY A 813 25.27 -9.39 1.22
CA GLY A 813 25.06 -7.99 0.84
C GLY A 813 23.64 -7.52 1.12
N GLY A 814 23.36 -6.23 0.86
CA GLY A 814 22.03 -5.65 1.12
C GLY A 814 20.89 -6.36 0.41
N ILE A 815 21.07 -6.76 -0.86
CA ILE A 815 20.07 -7.53 -1.60
C ILE A 815 19.85 -8.93 -1.00
N ASN A 816 20.89 -9.57 -0.47
CA ASN A 816 20.78 -10.89 0.15
C ASN A 816 19.94 -10.82 1.43
N ILE A 817 20.13 -9.77 2.25
CA ILE A 817 19.28 -9.49 3.43
C ILE A 817 17.83 -9.28 3.00
N ALA A 818 17.59 -8.53 1.92
CA ALA A 818 16.23 -8.33 1.42
C ALA A 818 15.57 -9.66 0.99
N VAL A 819 16.31 -10.50 0.25
CA VAL A 819 15.82 -11.81 -0.21
C VAL A 819 15.49 -12.74 0.94
N THR A 820 16.26 -12.73 2.03
CA THR A 820 15.98 -13.58 3.20
C THR A 820 14.89 -13.01 4.10
N LEU A 821 14.77 -11.67 4.22
CA LEU A 821 13.86 -11.02 5.16
C LEU A 821 12.44 -10.83 4.62
N VAL A 822 12.27 -10.41 3.35
CA VAL A 822 10.95 -10.12 2.76
C VAL A 822 9.98 -11.31 2.86
N PRO A 823 10.39 -12.56 2.54
CA PRO A 823 9.50 -13.72 2.65
C PRO A 823 9.06 -13.98 4.10
N VAL A 824 9.95 -13.75 5.08
CA VAL A 824 9.64 -13.87 6.52
C VAL A 824 8.58 -12.85 6.92
N CYS A 825 8.76 -11.57 6.59
CA CYS A 825 7.77 -10.52 6.88
C CYS A 825 6.39 -10.87 6.31
N LYS A 826 6.32 -11.32 5.06
CA LYS A 826 5.05 -11.69 4.40
C LYS A 826 4.41 -12.93 4.99
N ALA A 827 5.18 -13.98 5.26
CA ALA A 827 4.68 -15.24 5.82
C ALA A 827 4.09 -15.04 7.21
N LEU A 828 4.75 -14.27 8.07
CA LEU A 828 4.29 -13.98 9.43
C LEU A 828 2.97 -13.20 9.44
N VAL A 829 2.86 -12.15 8.60
CA VAL A 829 1.63 -11.36 8.49
C VAL A 829 0.50 -12.17 7.87
N LYS A 830 0.75 -13.02 6.86
CA LYS A 830 -0.28 -13.93 6.30
C LYS A 830 -0.89 -14.82 7.39
N LYS A 831 -0.09 -15.32 8.33
CA LYS A 831 -0.53 -16.26 9.37
C LYS A 831 -1.26 -15.59 10.54
N VAL A 832 -0.75 -14.46 11.03
CA VAL A 832 -1.16 -13.89 12.34
C VAL A 832 -1.80 -12.50 12.20
N GLY A 833 -1.77 -11.91 11.00
CA GLY A 833 -2.35 -10.61 10.68
C GLY A 833 -1.55 -9.40 11.20
N SER A 834 -0.96 -9.50 12.39
CA SER A 834 -0.11 -8.46 13.00
C SER A 834 1.06 -9.08 13.73
N VAL A 835 2.26 -8.50 13.54
CA VAL A 835 3.51 -8.91 14.19
C VAL A 835 4.33 -7.69 14.61
N SER A 836 5.13 -7.85 15.65
CA SER A 836 6.09 -6.81 16.06
C SER A 836 7.42 -6.97 15.31
N VAL A 837 8.24 -5.92 15.27
CA VAL A 837 9.60 -6.02 14.71
C VAL A 837 10.47 -7.04 15.45
N ALA A 838 10.27 -7.21 16.76
CA ALA A 838 10.96 -8.22 17.54
C ALA A 838 10.57 -9.64 17.11
N ASP A 839 9.27 -9.89 16.89
CA ASP A 839 8.77 -11.17 16.38
C ASP A 839 9.36 -11.48 15.00
N ILE A 840 9.46 -10.47 14.11
CA ILE A 840 10.07 -10.63 12.79
C ILE A 840 11.54 -11.07 12.89
N VAL A 841 12.33 -10.37 13.71
CA VAL A 841 13.78 -10.65 13.85
C VAL A 841 14.02 -12.01 14.50
N VAL A 842 13.30 -12.34 15.58
CA VAL A 842 13.47 -13.65 16.25
C VAL A 842 13.04 -14.79 15.34
N SER A 843 11.90 -14.66 14.66
CA SER A 843 11.43 -15.65 13.69
C SER A 843 12.40 -15.81 12.50
N TYR A 844 13.03 -14.72 12.05
CA TYR A 844 14.06 -14.74 10.99
C TYR A 844 15.24 -15.63 11.38
N PHE A 845 15.85 -15.38 12.54
CA PHE A 845 17.02 -16.16 12.98
C PHE A 845 16.63 -17.61 13.30
N HIS A 846 15.46 -17.83 13.90
CA HIS A 846 14.98 -19.19 14.19
C HIS A 846 14.74 -20.00 12.91
N HIS A 847 14.08 -19.41 11.90
CA HIS A 847 13.80 -20.07 10.64
C HIS A 847 15.10 -20.47 9.92
N TYR A 848 16.03 -19.53 9.79
CA TYR A 848 17.26 -19.78 9.05
C TYR A 848 18.32 -20.59 9.81
N ALA A 849 18.21 -20.70 11.14
CA ALA A 849 19.04 -21.62 11.93
C ALA A 849 18.69 -23.10 11.65
N GLN A 850 17.45 -23.38 11.24
CA GLN A 850 16.96 -24.73 10.90
C GLN A 850 16.91 -24.99 9.40
N PHE A 851 17.23 -23.99 8.57
CA PHE A 851 17.14 -24.08 7.12
C PHE A 851 18.27 -24.94 6.53
N ASP A 852 17.93 -25.86 5.62
CA ASP A 852 18.93 -26.69 4.93
C ASP A 852 19.52 -25.93 3.73
N TRP A 853 20.55 -25.13 4.00
CA TRP A 853 21.30 -24.36 3.00
C TRP A 853 21.92 -25.22 1.89
N LYS A 854 22.12 -26.53 2.11
CA LYS A 854 22.75 -27.43 1.14
C LYS A 854 21.79 -27.88 0.04
N THR A 855 20.50 -28.00 0.34
CA THR A 855 19.52 -28.53 -0.61
C THR A 855 18.41 -27.54 -0.95
N GLN A 856 18.03 -26.68 -0.02
CA GLN A 856 16.92 -25.74 -0.20
C GLN A 856 17.38 -24.42 -0.84
N VAL A 857 16.39 -23.66 -1.30
CA VAL A 857 16.56 -22.39 -2.01
C VAL A 857 15.70 -21.33 -1.32
N VAL A 858 16.26 -20.16 -1.07
CA VAL A 858 15.50 -19.03 -0.50
C VAL A 858 14.90 -18.22 -1.63
N PHE A 859 13.59 -17.97 -1.57
CA PHE A 859 12.86 -17.16 -2.54
C PHE A 859 11.59 -16.57 -1.92
N ASP A 860 11.00 -15.56 -2.56
CA ASP A 860 9.69 -15.03 -2.17
C ASP A 860 8.55 -15.86 -2.81
N PRO A 861 7.82 -16.71 -2.03
CA PRO A 861 6.75 -17.54 -2.58
C PRO A 861 5.51 -16.74 -2.99
N PHE A 862 5.42 -15.47 -2.59
CA PHE A 862 4.35 -14.57 -2.98
C PHE A 862 4.60 -13.94 -4.37
N PHE A 863 5.87 -13.82 -4.77
CA PHE A 863 6.26 -13.39 -6.11
C PHE A 863 6.35 -14.57 -7.08
N HIS A 864 7.13 -15.59 -6.71
CA HIS A 864 7.44 -16.75 -7.55
C HIS A 864 6.32 -17.77 -7.48
N LYS A 865 5.22 -17.46 -8.17
CA LYS A 865 4.06 -18.35 -8.27
C LYS A 865 4.45 -19.73 -8.83
N ASN A 866 5.29 -19.74 -9.88
CA ASN A 866 5.81 -20.94 -10.55
C ASN A 866 7.33 -20.85 -10.65
N LEU A 867 8.05 -21.38 -9.65
CA LEU A 867 9.50 -21.35 -9.66
C LEU A 867 10.04 -22.44 -10.58
N THR A 868 10.62 -22.04 -11.72
CA THR A 868 11.28 -22.94 -12.69
C THR A 868 12.77 -23.12 -12.43
N TYR A 869 13.31 -22.44 -11.41
CA TYR A 869 14.72 -22.45 -11.06
C TYR A 869 15.21 -23.83 -10.65
N ARG A 870 16.33 -24.28 -11.23
CA ARG A 870 17.02 -25.52 -10.85
C ARG A 870 18.39 -25.17 -10.32
N ARG A 871 18.61 -25.49 -9.03
CA ARG A 871 19.91 -25.31 -8.37
C ARG A 871 20.97 -26.16 -9.04
N SER A 872 22.09 -25.55 -9.41
CA SER A 872 23.29 -26.27 -9.84
C SER A 872 24.08 -26.79 -8.63
N SER A 873 24.82 -27.89 -8.79
CA SER A 873 25.74 -28.40 -7.76
C SER A 873 26.89 -27.45 -7.46
N THR A 874 27.16 -26.50 -8.35
CA THR A 874 28.19 -25.45 -8.18
C THR A 874 27.70 -24.26 -7.37
N GLU A 875 26.43 -24.22 -6.97
CA GLU A 875 25.84 -23.11 -6.21
C GLU A 875 25.74 -23.47 -4.72
N PRO A 876 26.69 -23.01 -3.89
CA PRO A 876 26.68 -23.31 -2.46
C PRO A 876 25.56 -22.57 -1.73
N LEU A 877 25.15 -21.40 -2.23
CA LEU A 877 24.08 -20.57 -1.68
C LEU A 877 23.15 -20.12 -2.79
N CYS A 878 21.84 -20.30 -2.60
CA CYS A 878 20.81 -19.92 -3.56
C CYS A 878 19.85 -18.92 -2.92
N LEU A 879 20.07 -17.64 -3.17
CA LEU A 879 19.22 -16.54 -2.73
C LEU A 879 18.57 -15.89 -3.94
N LEU A 880 17.34 -16.31 -4.26
CA LEU A 880 16.66 -15.87 -5.47
C LEU A 880 15.99 -14.50 -5.27
N GLY A 881 16.43 -13.52 -6.06
CA GLY A 881 15.73 -12.25 -6.23
C GLY A 881 14.42 -12.41 -7.00
N TRP A 882 13.81 -11.29 -7.39
CA TRP A 882 12.48 -11.28 -7.98
C TRP A 882 12.53 -11.35 -9.51
N HIS A 883 13.10 -10.35 -10.18
CA HIS A 883 13.01 -10.29 -11.65
C HIS A 883 14.19 -10.95 -12.38
N PRO A 884 13.97 -11.61 -13.54
CA PRO A 884 15.02 -12.10 -14.43
C PRO A 884 15.85 -10.95 -15.04
N PRO A 885 17.06 -11.20 -15.60
CA PRO A 885 17.60 -12.51 -16.03
C PRO A 885 18.37 -13.30 -14.98
N VAL A 886 19.06 -12.64 -14.04
CA VAL A 886 19.84 -13.33 -12.99
C VAL A 886 19.01 -13.40 -11.71
N LEU A 887 18.55 -14.60 -11.36
CA LEU A 887 17.75 -14.80 -10.14
C LEU A 887 18.63 -14.98 -8.90
N ASN A 888 19.64 -15.84 -8.94
CA ASN A 888 20.52 -16.05 -7.79
C ASN A 888 21.40 -14.83 -7.54
N THR A 889 21.23 -14.21 -6.37
CA THR A 889 21.95 -13.00 -5.94
C THR A 889 23.21 -13.31 -5.14
N ALA A 890 23.52 -14.59 -4.90
CA ALA A 890 24.65 -15.04 -4.08
C ALA A 890 25.75 -15.75 -4.92
N LEU A 891 26.03 -15.25 -6.12
CA LEU A 891 26.92 -15.91 -7.09
C LEU A 891 28.36 -16.10 -6.60
N ASN A 892 28.84 -15.22 -5.71
CA ASN A 892 30.20 -15.28 -5.15
C ASN A 892 30.29 -16.17 -3.89
N ALA A 893 29.19 -16.74 -3.41
CA ALA A 893 29.22 -17.56 -2.21
C ALA A 893 30.08 -18.81 -2.43
N SER A 894 30.71 -19.29 -1.35
CA SER A 894 31.50 -20.52 -1.32
C SER A 894 31.02 -21.40 -0.17
N MET A 895 31.30 -22.71 -0.20
CA MET A 895 30.90 -23.59 0.91
C MET A 895 31.44 -23.13 2.29
N PRO A 896 32.69 -22.65 2.43
CA PRO A 896 33.16 -22.07 3.68
C PRO A 896 32.35 -20.85 4.16
N THR A 897 32.01 -19.92 3.25
CA THR A 897 31.24 -18.73 3.64
C THR A 897 29.81 -19.09 4.05
N VAL A 898 29.20 -20.08 3.39
CA VAL A 898 27.88 -20.61 3.78
C VAL A 898 27.91 -21.24 5.17
N LYS A 899 28.93 -22.06 5.47
CA LYS A 899 29.12 -22.62 6.83
C LYS A 899 29.25 -21.52 7.88
N THR A 900 30.01 -20.46 7.60
CA THR A 900 30.16 -19.32 8.52
C THR A 900 28.83 -18.59 8.74
N ILE A 901 28.09 -18.29 7.67
CA ILE A 901 26.76 -17.65 7.76
C ILE A 901 25.81 -18.51 8.59
N GLN A 902 25.75 -19.82 8.32
CA GLN A 902 24.90 -20.76 9.05
C GLN A 902 25.25 -20.79 10.54
N ALA A 903 26.53 -20.92 10.90
CA ALA A 903 26.97 -20.96 12.29
C ALA A 903 26.62 -19.69 13.07
N GLU A 904 26.80 -18.52 12.47
CA GLU A 904 26.47 -17.24 13.11
C GLU A 904 24.96 -17.02 13.21
N ILE A 905 24.16 -17.48 12.25
CA ILE A 905 22.69 -17.47 12.37
C ILE A 905 22.24 -18.37 13.52
N SER A 906 22.79 -19.59 13.64
CA SER A 906 22.49 -20.50 14.75
C SER A 906 22.85 -19.89 16.11
N ARG A 907 24.05 -19.30 16.23
CA ARG A 907 24.46 -18.56 17.43
C ARG A 907 23.49 -17.43 17.77
N SER A 908 23.10 -16.64 16.78
CA SER A 908 22.16 -15.53 16.99
C SER A 908 20.77 -16.00 17.42
N CYS A 909 20.30 -17.14 16.90
CA CYS A 909 19.07 -17.78 17.38
C CYS A 909 19.15 -18.15 18.87
N GLU A 910 20.27 -18.72 19.31
CA GLU A 910 20.50 -19.07 20.72
C GLU A 910 20.55 -17.82 21.62
N LEU A 911 21.26 -16.76 21.18
CA LEU A 911 21.32 -15.48 21.90
C LEU A 911 19.95 -14.83 22.06
N LEU A 912 19.15 -14.81 20.97
CA LEU A 912 17.80 -14.23 21.00
C LEU A 912 16.80 -15.05 21.83
N SER A 913 17.11 -16.33 22.08
CA SER A 913 16.32 -17.18 22.98
C SER A 913 16.58 -16.87 24.47
N SER A 914 17.58 -16.05 24.79
CA SER A 914 17.91 -15.69 26.17
C SER A 914 16.93 -14.66 26.75
N PRO A 915 16.40 -14.85 27.97
CA PRO A 915 15.31 -14.03 28.52
C PRO A 915 15.70 -12.58 28.86
N ASN A 916 17.00 -12.28 29.01
CA ASN A 916 17.51 -10.95 29.38
C ASN A 916 18.26 -10.25 28.23
N ILE A 917 18.02 -10.69 27.00
CA ILE A 917 18.63 -10.12 25.79
C ILE A 917 18.04 -8.73 25.49
N THR A 918 18.90 -7.80 25.10
CA THR A 918 18.52 -6.48 24.59
C THR A 918 19.15 -6.29 23.21
N TRP A 919 18.67 -5.34 22.41
CA TRP A 919 19.28 -5.07 21.10
C TRP A 919 20.77 -4.72 21.19
N ASP A 920 21.16 -3.92 22.20
CA ASP A 920 22.58 -3.64 22.47
C ASP A 920 23.36 -4.93 22.75
N LYS A 921 22.89 -5.77 23.68
CA LYS A 921 23.56 -7.05 23.99
C LYS A 921 23.60 -7.99 22.79
N PHE A 922 22.59 -7.99 21.95
CA PHE A 922 22.57 -8.83 20.75
C PHE A 922 23.67 -8.43 19.76
N LEU A 923 23.90 -7.12 19.57
CA LEU A 923 24.98 -6.61 18.71
C LEU A 923 26.35 -6.65 19.39
N ASP A 924 26.39 -6.55 20.73
CA ASP A 924 27.62 -6.46 21.53
C ASP A 924 28.07 -7.80 22.15
N SER A 925 27.33 -8.90 21.95
CA SER A 925 27.68 -10.20 22.55
C SER A 925 28.84 -10.83 21.77
N PHE A 926 30.06 -10.60 22.28
CA PHE A 926 31.32 -11.22 21.87
C PHE A 926 31.78 -12.24 22.93
N MET A 927 32.66 -13.18 22.59
CA MET A 927 33.10 -14.22 23.53
C MET A 927 34.10 -13.65 24.56
N GLY A 928 33.66 -13.50 25.82
CA GLY A 928 34.55 -13.27 26.98
C GLY A 928 34.96 -11.81 27.25
N PRO A 929 35.53 -11.50 28.44
CA PRO A 929 36.16 -10.22 28.70
C PRO A 929 37.39 -10.07 27.79
N SER A 930 37.38 -9.09 26.90
CA SER A 930 38.50 -8.83 25.99
C SER A 930 39.79 -8.61 26.79
N SER A 931 40.80 -9.42 26.51
CA SER A 931 42.12 -9.32 27.14
C SER A 931 42.96 -8.16 26.56
N LEU A 932 42.56 -7.69 25.37
CA LEU A 932 42.97 -6.44 24.76
C LEU A 932 42.14 -5.30 25.38
N GLY A 933 42.80 -4.43 26.15
CA GLY A 933 42.17 -3.35 26.93
C GLY A 933 41.40 -2.30 26.10
N GLU A 934 40.88 -1.27 26.78
CA GLU A 934 39.97 -0.19 26.32
C GLU A 934 40.42 0.69 25.12
N LEU A 935 41.26 0.20 24.21
CA LEU A 935 41.77 0.98 23.07
C LEU A 935 41.28 0.43 21.71
N ALA A 936 40.37 1.19 21.11
CA ALA A 936 40.23 1.50 19.67
C ALA A 936 39.96 0.39 18.63
N LEU A 937 39.74 -0.88 19.01
CA LEU A 937 39.33 -1.96 18.09
C LEU A 937 37.81 -2.12 18.00
N ASP A 938 37.28 -2.40 16.80
CA ASP A 938 35.89 -2.85 16.66
C ASP A 938 35.75 -4.20 17.40
N PRO A 939 34.78 -4.34 18.33
CA PRO A 939 34.64 -5.53 19.16
C PRO A 939 34.50 -6.84 18.38
N GLY A 940 33.91 -6.80 17.18
CA GLY A 940 33.77 -7.97 16.32
C GLY A 940 35.08 -8.41 15.69
N ALA A 941 35.90 -7.45 15.28
CA ALA A 941 37.24 -7.74 14.77
C ALA A 941 38.14 -8.30 15.89
N ALA A 942 38.02 -7.77 17.11
CA ALA A 942 38.73 -8.31 18.27
C ALA A 942 38.32 -9.77 18.57
N ASP A 943 37.01 -10.06 18.61
CA ASP A 943 36.48 -11.43 18.73
C ASP A 943 37.04 -12.34 17.64
N PHE A 944 37.08 -11.89 16.38
CA PHE A 944 37.65 -12.64 15.27
C PHE A 944 39.13 -12.96 15.46
N LEU A 945 39.95 -11.98 15.89
CA LEU A 945 41.39 -12.13 16.13
C LEU A 945 41.71 -13.05 17.32
N GLU A 946 40.82 -13.14 18.31
CA GLU A 946 40.95 -14.06 19.45
C GLU A 946 40.36 -15.46 19.18
N THR A 947 39.47 -15.62 18.19
CA THR A 947 38.74 -16.86 17.92
C THR A 947 39.64 -17.99 17.37
N PHE A 948 40.54 -17.68 16.44
CA PHE A 948 41.34 -18.70 15.75
C PHE A 948 42.77 -18.77 16.28
N LYS A 949 43.34 -19.99 16.31
CA LYS A 949 44.73 -20.19 16.72
C LYS A 949 45.73 -19.88 15.61
N VAL A 950 45.30 -20.05 14.36
CA VAL A 950 46.11 -19.92 13.15
C VAL A 950 45.32 -19.12 12.11
N TYR A 951 46.00 -18.24 11.39
CA TYR A 951 45.44 -17.40 10.35
C TYR A 951 46.25 -17.55 9.07
N ALA A 952 45.58 -17.53 7.92
CA ALA A 952 46.23 -17.20 6.65
C ALA A 952 46.19 -15.68 6.47
N ARG A 953 47.36 -15.07 6.39
CA ARG A 953 47.59 -13.63 6.29
C ARG A 953 47.99 -13.28 4.86
N LEU A 954 47.21 -12.39 4.25
CA LEU A 954 47.46 -11.87 2.90
C LEU A 954 48.00 -10.44 3.03
N ASP A 955 49.32 -10.28 3.08
CA ASP A 955 49.97 -8.99 3.18
C ASP A 955 49.96 -8.26 1.84
N ILE A 956 49.77 -6.94 1.87
CA ILE A 956 49.70 -6.05 0.73
C ILE A 956 50.52 -4.80 1.05
N SER A 957 51.49 -4.49 0.20
CA SER A 957 52.22 -3.24 0.24
C SER A 957 52.18 -2.58 -1.13
N TYR A 958 52.00 -1.27 -1.18
CA TYR A 958 52.01 -0.49 -2.41
C TYR A 958 52.71 0.84 -2.17
N TRP A 959 53.76 1.13 -2.93
CA TRP A 959 54.58 2.34 -2.82
C TRP A 959 54.63 3.12 -4.15
N GLY A 960 53.64 2.90 -5.02
CA GLY A 960 53.49 3.65 -6.26
C GLY A 960 52.86 5.02 -6.02
N SER A 961 53.16 5.99 -6.90
CA SER A 961 52.59 7.34 -6.82
C SER A 961 51.11 7.43 -7.22
N SER A 962 50.55 6.41 -7.88
CA SER A 962 49.18 6.42 -8.38
C SER A 962 48.20 5.72 -7.43
N SER A 963 47.31 6.48 -6.79
CA SER A 963 46.21 5.93 -5.96
C SER A 963 45.19 5.11 -6.78
N ARG A 964 45.01 5.44 -8.07
CA ARG A 964 44.15 4.67 -8.98
C ARG A 964 44.69 3.25 -9.19
N LYS A 965 45.97 3.12 -9.53
CA LYS A 965 46.62 1.80 -9.70
C LYS A 965 46.61 0.99 -8.39
N ARG A 966 46.77 1.64 -7.24
CA ARG A 966 46.59 1.02 -5.91
C ARG A 966 45.21 0.39 -5.77
N ASN A 967 44.16 1.18 -6.03
CA ASN A 967 42.78 0.76 -5.86
C ASN A 967 42.39 -0.33 -6.87
N ASP A 968 42.88 -0.26 -8.11
CA ASP A 968 42.66 -1.28 -9.14
C ASP A 968 43.33 -2.61 -8.75
N PHE A 969 44.58 -2.58 -8.26
CA PHE A 969 45.29 -3.76 -7.77
C PHE A 969 44.58 -4.42 -6.57
N VAL A 970 44.23 -3.61 -5.56
CA VAL A 970 43.53 -4.11 -4.36
C VAL A 970 42.16 -4.68 -4.74
N GLY A 971 41.37 -3.97 -5.55
CA GLY A 971 40.05 -4.43 -5.97
C GLY A 971 40.12 -5.74 -6.77
N TRP A 972 41.15 -5.89 -7.61
CA TRP A 972 41.42 -7.15 -8.30
C TRP A 972 41.79 -8.28 -7.33
N LEU A 973 42.68 -8.05 -6.36
CA LEU A 973 43.04 -9.04 -5.35
C LEU A 973 41.81 -9.49 -4.54
N GLU A 974 40.96 -8.55 -4.11
CA GLU A 974 39.71 -8.84 -3.40
C GLU A 974 38.79 -9.79 -4.19
N SER A 975 38.69 -9.59 -5.52
CA SER A 975 37.89 -10.45 -6.39
C SER A 975 38.39 -11.90 -6.45
N ARG A 976 39.66 -12.15 -6.10
CA ARG A 976 40.30 -13.47 -6.11
C ARG A 976 40.26 -14.17 -4.74
N CYS A 977 39.92 -13.47 -3.66
CA CYS A 977 39.86 -14.05 -2.31
C CYS A 977 38.85 -15.20 -2.20
N VAL A 978 37.72 -15.13 -2.90
CA VAL A 978 36.73 -16.23 -2.92
C VAL A 978 37.33 -17.50 -3.53
N MET A 979 38.13 -17.36 -4.59
CA MET A 979 38.80 -18.52 -5.19
C MET A 979 39.76 -19.18 -4.21
N LEU A 980 40.47 -18.39 -3.40
CA LEU A 980 41.33 -18.95 -2.34
C LEU A 980 40.52 -19.77 -1.33
N LEU A 981 39.35 -19.28 -0.89
CA LEU A 981 38.47 -20.04 0.02
C LEU A 981 38.01 -21.38 -0.59
N VAL A 982 37.65 -21.36 -1.88
CA VAL A 982 37.27 -22.58 -2.63
C VAL A 982 38.45 -23.54 -2.75
N GLU A 983 39.65 -23.03 -3.06
CA GLU A 983 40.85 -23.85 -3.17
C GLU A 983 41.28 -24.47 -1.84
N ILE A 984 41.19 -23.72 -0.73
CA ILE A 984 41.45 -24.25 0.61
C ILE A 984 40.47 -25.41 0.90
N GLY A 985 39.17 -25.21 0.69
CA GLY A 985 38.17 -26.25 0.93
C GLY A 985 38.37 -27.51 0.06
N ARG A 986 38.90 -27.35 -1.17
CA ARG A 986 39.13 -28.47 -2.10
C ARG A 986 40.44 -29.20 -1.87
N LYS A 987 41.55 -28.46 -1.70
CA LYS A 987 42.91 -29.00 -1.61
C LYS A 987 43.32 -29.34 -0.17
N ALA A 988 42.66 -28.74 0.82
CA ALA A 988 42.92 -28.94 2.24
C ALA A 988 41.60 -29.20 3.01
N PRO A 989 40.86 -30.29 2.69
CA PRO A 989 39.49 -30.51 3.18
C PRO A 989 39.37 -30.69 4.71
N GLY A 990 40.47 -30.91 5.42
CA GLY A 990 40.50 -30.95 6.89
C GLY A 990 40.51 -29.58 7.57
N PHE A 991 40.46 -28.49 6.80
CA PHE A 991 40.49 -27.12 7.27
C PHE A 991 39.30 -26.33 6.72
N THR A 992 38.69 -25.51 7.58
CA THR A 992 37.69 -24.51 7.18
C THR A 992 38.30 -23.12 7.36
N ALA A 993 38.12 -22.25 6.37
CA ALA A 993 38.64 -20.89 6.37
C ALA A 993 37.49 -19.87 6.47
N ARG A 994 37.64 -18.89 7.37
CA ARG A 994 36.73 -17.75 7.54
C ARG A 994 37.47 -16.46 7.23
N ILE A 995 37.10 -15.78 6.16
CA ILE A 995 37.64 -14.46 5.82
C ILE A 995 36.99 -13.35 6.64
N TRP A 996 37.77 -12.37 7.10
CA TRP A 996 37.24 -11.09 7.56
C TRP A 996 37.21 -10.09 6.39
N PRO A 997 36.05 -9.45 6.10
CA PRO A 997 35.87 -8.69 4.86
C PRO A 997 36.58 -7.32 4.83
N GLN A 998 37.07 -6.82 5.97
CA GLN A 998 37.80 -5.55 6.05
C GLN A 998 39.31 -5.79 6.22
N ARG A 999 40.13 -4.86 5.69
CA ARG A 999 41.59 -4.90 5.82
C ARG A 999 42.03 -4.55 7.24
N PHE A 1000 43.15 -5.12 7.64
CA PHE A 1000 43.87 -4.78 8.86
C PHE A 1000 45.14 -4.01 8.52
N VAL A 1001 45.54 -3.08 9.40
CA VAL A 1001 46.79 -2.32 9.36
C VAL A 1001 47.48 -2.41 10.71
N ASP A 1002 48.80 -2.22 10.75
CA ASP A 1002 49.56 -2.22 12.01
C ASP A 1002 49.26 -0.94 12.81
N GLY A 1003 48.81 -1.09 14.05
CA GLY A 1003 48.47 0.01 14.96
C GLY A 1003 49.66 0.93 15.29
N GLY A 1004 50.90 0.46 15.12
CA GLY A 1004 52.11 1.27 15.23
C GLY A 1004 52.28 2.29 14.09
N ALA A 1005 51.81 1.98 12.88
CA ALA A 1005 51.94 2.84 11.71
C ALA A 1005 50.95 4.03 11.72
N VAL A 1006 49.76 3.84 12.30
CA VAL A 1006 48.70 4.88 12.37
C VAL A 1006 49.08 6.04 13.31
N LYS A 1007 49.99 5.83 14.27
CA LYS A 1007 50.49 6.90 15.16
C LYS A 1007 51.60 7.75 14.55
N ALA A 1008 52.24 7.28 13.47
CA ALA A 1008 53.34 7.97 12.80
C ALA A 1008 52.86 8.90 11.66
N SER A 1009 51.63 8.76 11.17
CA SER A 1009 51.06 9.53 10.05
C SER A 1009 50.56 10.94 10.42
N GLY A 1010 51.09 11.53 11.49
CA GLY A 1010 50.91 12.95 11.82
C GLY A 1010 51.93 13.87 11.12
N SER A 1011 52.88 13.30 10.40
CA SER A 1011 53.83 14.02 9.53
C SER A 1011 53.55 13.67 8.07
N GLU A 1012 53.41 14.71 7.25
CA GLU A 1012 53.29 14.66 5.80
C GLU A 1012 54.41 13.80 5.16
N GLU A 1013 54.07 13.15 4.04
CA GLU A 1013 54.95 12.46 3.07
C GLU A 1013 55.50 11.06 3.41
N THR A 1014 54.66 10.01 3.31
CA THR A 1014 55.05 8.75 2.63
C THR A 1014 53.84 8.13 1.90
N SER A 1015 53.96 7.89 0.60
CA SER A 1015 52.91 7.34 -0.29
C SER A 1015 52.67 5.83 -0.14
N ASP A 1016 53.20 5.23 0.92
CA ASP A 1016 53.37 3.78 1.00
C ASP A 1016 52.24 3.16 1.81
N TYR A 1017 51.30 2.51 1.12
CA TYR A 1017 50.20 1.78 1.73
C TYR A 1017 50.67 0.39 2.18
N ASN A 1018 50.41 0.03 3.42
CA ASN A 1018 50.66 -1.30 3.98
C ASN A 1018 49.42 -1.80 4.72
N GLY A 1019 48.90 -2.97 4.35
CA GLY A 1019 47.75 -3.59 5.01
C GLY A 1019 47.67 -5.09 4.72
N CYS A 1020 46.73 -5.80 5.35
CA CYS A 1020 46.54 -7.23 5.12
C CYS A 1020 45.07 -7.67 5.21
N TYR A 1021 44.74 -8.79 4.56
CA TYR A 1021 43.51 -9.54 4.84
C TYR A 1021 43.83 -10.76 5.69
N LEU A 1022 42.88 -11.14 6.55
CA LEU A 1022 43.01 -12.30 7.42
C LEU A 1022 41.92 -13.32 7.14
N LEU A 1023 42.34 -14.58 7.05
CA LEU A 1023 41.47 -15.74 7.01
C LEU A 1023 41.75 -16.58 8.27
N GLY A 1024 40.79 -16.65 9.19
CA GLY A 1024 40.84 -17.53 10.35
C GLY A 1024 40.74 -18.99 9.91
N ILE A 1025 41.66 -19.84 10.38
CA ILE A 1025 41.72 -21.25 9.99
C ILE A 1025 41.29 -22.12 11.17
N GLU A 1026 40.25 -22.92 10.95
CA GLU A 1026 39.76 -23.92 11.88
C GLU A 1026 40.05 -25.33 11.37
N ARG A 1027 40.53 -26.20 12.26
CA ARG A 1027 40.92 -27.57 11.93
C ARG A 1027 39.82 -28.54 12.34
N GLU A 1028 39.23 -29.24 11.37
CA GLU A 1028 38.09 -30.16 11.61
C GLU A 1028 38.55 -31.53 12.14
N SER A 1029 39.81 -31.96 11.86
CA SER A 1029 40.37 -33.23 12.36
C SER A 1029 41.87 -33.15 12.68
N ARG A 1030 42.31 -33.87 13.72
CA ARG A 1030 43.70 -33.89 14.24
C ARG A 1030 44.72 -34.62 13.35
N ASP A 1031 44.30 -35.25 12.26
CA ASP A 1031 45.18 -36.08 11.41
C ASP A 1031 45.73 -35.37 10.15
N HIS A 1032 45.28 -34.14 9.84
CA HIS A 1032 45.71 -33.44 8.62
C HIS A 1032 46.90 -32.49 8.86
N SER A 1033 48.00 -32.65 8.12
CA SER A 1033 49.17 -31.76 8.17
C SER A 1033 48.91 -30.43 7.46
N GLU A 1034 49.47 -29.32 7.97
CA GLU A 1034 49.36 -27.96 7.39
C GLU A 1034 50.05 -27.81 6.01
N GLY A 1035 50.83 -28.80 5.55
CA GLY A 1035 51.58 -28.72 4.29
C GLY A 1035 50.70 -28.49 3.05
N ALA A 1036 49.50 -29.07 2.99
CA ALA A 1036 48.56 -28.84 1.89
C ALA A 1036 47.98 -27.41 1.89
N LEU A 1037 47.78 -26.82 3.08
CA LEU A 1037 47.32 -25.44 3.24
C LEU A 1037 48.42 -24.46 2.83
N GLN A 1038 49.65 -24.68 3.29
CA GLN A 1038 50.82 -23.87 2.91
C GLN A 1038 51.07 -23.91 1.39
N ALA A 1039 50.99 -25.09 0.77
CA ALA A 1039 51.12 -25.23 -0.68
C ALA A 1039 50.02 -24.48 -1.44
N THR A 1040 48.79 -24.45 -0.91
CA THR A 1040 47.67 -23.72 -1.52
C THR A 1040 47.89 -22.21 -1.45
N LEU A 1041 48.35 -21.68 -0.31
CA LEU A 1041 48.69 -20.26 -0.15
C LEU A 1041 49.85 -19.84 -1.09
N ALA A 1042 50.90 -20.66 -1.18
CA ALA A 1042 52.03 -20.40 -2.08
C ALA A 1042 51.61 -20.38 -3.55
N GLN A 1043 50.73 -21.28 -3.97
CA GLN A 1043 50.17 -21.28 -5.34
C GLN A 1043 49.31 -20.03 -5.61
N PHE A 1044 48.54 -19.59 -4.62
CA PHE A 1044 47.76 -18.36 -4.73
C PHE A 1044 48.67 -17.13 -4.86
N GLU A 1045 49.69 -17.02 -4.01
CA GLU A 1045 50.71 -15.96 -4.11
C GLU A 1045 51.38 -15.92 -5.49
N GLN A 1046 51.80 -17.08 -5.99
CA GLN A 1046 52.42 -17.19 -7.32
C GLN A 1046 51.47 -16.75 -8.43
N ARG A 1047 50.17 -17.10 -8.35
CA ARG A 1047 49.16 -16.70 -9.34
C ARG A 1047 48.94 -15.19 -9.32
N ILE A 1048 48.85 -14.60 -8.14
CA ILE A 1048 48.62 -13.15 -7.99
C ILE A 1048 49.84 -12.37 -8.50
N ARG A 1049 51.06 -12.74 -8.08
CA ARG A 1049 52.29 -12.07 -8.56
C ARG A 1049 52.59 -12.33 -10.03
N GLY A 1050 52.07 -13.42 -10.61
CA GLY A 1050 52.27 -13.79 -12.01
C GLY A 1050 51.36 -13.05 -13.00
N ASP A 1051 50.32 -12.35 -12.53
CA ASP A 1051 49.40 -11.59 -13.39
C ASP A 1051 49.95 -10.18 -13.65
N ALA A 1052 50.78 -10.05 -14.70
CA ALA A 1052 51.40 -8.78 -15.08
C ALA A 1052 50.41 -7.68 -15.53
N ARG A 1053 49.12 -8.00 -15.70
CA ARG A 1053 48.10 -7.00 -16.06
C ARG A 1053 47.66 -6.19 -14.84
N HIS A 1054 47.66 -6.81 -13.66
CA HIS A 1054 47.13 -6.19 -12.43
C HIS A 1054 48.17 -6.06 -11.31
N PHE A 1055 49.29 -6.80 -11.39
CA PHE A 1055 50.39 -6.77 -10.42
C PHE A 1055 51.66 -6.19 -11.04
N ASP A 1056 52.25 -5.18 -10.40
CA ASP A 1056 53.54 -4.59 -10.77
C ASP A 1056 54.53 -4.75 -9.62
N ALA A 1057 55.53 -5.60 -9.80
CA ALA A 1057 56.55 -5.89 -8.80
C ALA A 1057 57.42 -4.67 -8.42
N ASN A 1058 57.43 -3.61 -9.23
CA ASN A 1058 58.19 -2.39 -8.97
C ASN A 1058 57.47 -1.42 -8.04
N THR A 1059 56.14 -1.54 -7.90
CA THR A 1059 55.31 -0.61 -7.13
C THR A 1059 54.40 -1.30 -6.12
N SER A 1060 54.33 -2.64 -6.14
CA SER A 1060 53.44 -3.43 -5.30
C SER A 1060 54.08 -4.74 -4.84
N TRP A 1061 53.69 -5.17 -3.65
CA TRP A 1061 54.05 -6.45 -3.06
C TRP A 1061 52.81 -7.10 -2.46
N MET A 1062 52.71 -8.42 -2.59
CA MET A 1062 51.66 -9.20 -1.95
C MET A 1062 52.22 -10.54 -1.51
N ALA A 1063 51.96 -11.00 -0.29
CA ALA A 1063 52.41 -12.30 0.20
C ALA A 1063 51.26 -13.04 0.89
N ALA A 1064 51.22 -14.38 0.78
CA ALA A 1064 50.22 -15.21 1.43
C ALA A 1064 50.91 -16.19 2.39
N THR A 1065 50.82 -15.92 3.70
CA THR A 1065 51.54 -16.65 4.74
C THR A 1065 50.61 -17.26 5.78
N LEU A 1066 51.07 -18.29 6.49
CA LEU A 1066 50.36 -18.88 7.62
C LEU A 1066 51.01 -18.40 8.91
N VAL A 1067 50.23 -17.77 9.79
CA VAL A 1067 50.72 -17.14 11.03
C VAL A 1067 49.91 -17.61 12.24
N LYS A 1068 50.55 -17.69 13.41
CA LYS A 1068 49.85 -17.99 14.67
C LYS A 1068 49.20 -16.72 15.23
N CYS A 1069 48.17 -16.89 16.06
CA CYS A 1069 47.52 -15.77 16.76
C CYS A 1069 48.52 -14.88 17.53
N THR A 1070 49.57 -15.47 18.11
CA THR A 1070 50.62 -14.74 18.84
C THR A 1070 51.55 -13.90 17.94
N GLU A 1071 51.53 -14.14 16.62
CA GLU A 1071 52.41 -13.51 15.63
C GLU A 1071 51.70 -12.39 14.85
N LEU A 1072 50.41 -12.14 15.11
CA LEU A 1072 49.63 -11.15 14.37
C LEU A 1072 50.05 -9.70 14.65
N GLY A 1073 50.59 -9.40 15.83
CA GLY A 1073 50.91 -8.03 16.25
C GLY A 1073 49.68 -7.23 16.69
N ASP A 1074 49.83 -5.91 16.87
CA ASP A 1074 48.74 -4.99 17.21
C ASP A 1074 48.01 -4.54 15.94
N LEU A 1075 47.13 -5.40 15.41
CA LEU A 1075 46.36 -5.11 14.20
C LEU A 1075 45.10 -4.31 14.52
N GLN A 1076 44.80 -3.31 13.69
CA GLN A 1076 43.56 -2.55 13.74
C GLN A 1076 42.86 -2.55 12.39
N LEU A 1077 41.54 -2.38 12.38
CA LEU A 1077 40.81 -2.24 11.13
C LEU A 1077 41.24 -0.97 10.41
N ASP A 1078 41.49 -1.10 9.11
CA ASP A 1078 41.83 0.01 8.24
C ASP A 1078 40.66 1.00 8.15
N LYS A 1079 40.83 2.17 8.79
CA LYS A 1079 39.87 3.29 8.77
C LYS A 1079 40.13 4.24 7.59
N SER A 1080 41.26 4.14 6.90
CA SER A 1080 41.59 4.98 5.73
C SER A 1080 40.59 4.79 4.59
N LEU A 1081 39.90 3.64 4.54
CA LEU A 1081 38.77 3.37 3.64
C LEU A 1081 37.57 4.32 3.80
N PHE A 1082 37.44 5.02 4.93
CA PHE A 1082 36.38 6.01 5.16
C PHE A 1082 36.78 7.44 4.79
N LEU A 1083 38.08 7.73 4.60
CA LEU A 1083 38.61 9.10 4.46
C LEU A 1083 39.51 9.32 3.23
N GLU A 1084 40.05 8.27 2.60
CA GLU A 1084 40.98 8.39 1.47
C GLU A 1084 40.43 7.80 0.17
N ASP A 1085 39.39 8.43 -0.37
CA ASP A 1085 39.21 8.58 -1.82
C ASP A 1085 39.14 10.08 -2.19
N ASN A 1086 39.58 10.98 -1.30
CA ASN A 1086 39.54 12.42 -1.53
C ASN A 1086 40.92 12.96 -1.95
N VAL A 1087 40.89 13.75 -3.01
CA VAL A 1087 41.96 14.58 -3.61
C VAL A 1087 43.06 13.83 -4.38
N GLY A 1088 42.82 13.66 -5.67
CA GLY A 1088 43.85 13.49 -6.70
C GLY A 1088 43.36 14.14 -7.98
N ALA A 1089 44.06 15.18 -8.42
CA ALA A 1089 43.72 15.99 -9.59
C ALA A 1089 43.36 15.14 -10.82
N ALA A 1090 42.39 15.62 -11.59
CA ALA A 1090 42.09 15.09 -12.91
C ALA A 1090 43.29 15.34 -13.85
N ASP A 1091 44.21 14.38 -13.94
CA ASP A 1091 45.20 14.32 -15.02
C ASP A 1091 44.59 13.56 -16.23
N ASP A 1092 44.09 14.35 -17.17
CA ASP A 1092 44.32 14.35 -18.63
C ASP A 1092 44.59 13.05 -19.45
N ASP A 1093 44.02 11.90 -19.11
CA ASP A 1093 43.99 10.74 -20.04
C ASP A 1093 42.59 10.15 -20.26
N ILE A 1094 41.64 11.02 -20.63
CA ILE A 1094 40.52 10.63 -21.49
C ILE A 1094 40.73 11.36 -22.80
N SER A 1095 41.73 10.92 -23.57
CA SER A 1095 41.96 11.41 -24.92
C SER A 1095 40.75 11.07 -25.80
N SER A 1096 40.44 11.95 -26.75
CA SER A 1096 39.37 11.81 -27.74
C SER A 1096 39.65 10.74 -28.81
N ASP A 1097 40.81 10.08 -28.75
CA ASP A 1097 41.37 9.35 -29.89
C ASP A 1097 41.14 7.82 -29.82
N ASP A 1098 40.57 7.31 -28.74
CA ASP A 1098 40.12 5.91 -28.66
C ASP A 1098 38.75 5.68 -29.34
N GLU A 1099 38.14 6.70 -29.98
CA GLU A 1099 36.77 6.62 -30.52
C GLU A 1099 36.64 5.92 -31.90
N GLU A 1100 37.72 5.43 -32.53
CA GLU A 1100 37.67 4.83 -33.89
C GLU A 1100 37.95 3.31 -34.01
N SER A 1101 38.16 2.56 -32.92
CA SER A 1101 38.46 1.11 -33.02
C SER A 1101 37.47 0.17 -32.29
N ASP A 1102 36.25 0.64 -32.02
CA ASP A 1102 35.22 -0.20 -31.38
C ASP A 1102 34.39 -0.99 -32.41
N GLU A 1103 34.99 -2.00 -33.06
CA GLU A 1103 34.28 -3.16 -33.60
C GLU A 1103 35.05 -4.43 -33.17
N ASP A 1104 34.36 -5.30 -32.41
CA ASP A 1104 34.69 -6.69 -32.06
C ASP A 1104 35.87 -6.95 -31.11
N GLU A 1105 35.68 -6.68 -29.81
CA GLU A 1105 36.30 -7.50 -28.75
C GLU A 1105 35.21 -8.30 -28.03
N GLU A 1106 34.90 -9.47 -28.58
CA GLU A 1106 34.31 -10.56 -27.80
C GLU A 1106 35.37 -11.02 -26.77
N ILE A 1107 35.00 -10.97 -25.49
CA ILE A 1107 35.81 -11.55 -24.41
C ILE A 1107 35.63 -13.06 -24.51
N ASP A 1108 36.58 -13.74 -25.16
CA ASP A 1108 36.73 -15.19 -25.09
C ASP A 1108 37.26 -15.59 -23.70
N ASP A 1109 36.43 -16.31 -22.94
CA ASP A 1109 36.88 -17.06 -21.76
C ASP A 1109 37.55 -18.36 -22.24
N GLU A 1110 38.89 -18.38 -22.34
CA GLU A 1110 39.67 -19.61 -22.56
C GLU A 1110 40.31 -20.10 -21.25
N ASP A 1111 39.77 -21.18 -20.69
CA ASP A 1111 40.46 -22.02 -19.71
C ASP A 1111 41.30 -23.08 -20.45
N GLY A 1112 42.62 -22.86 -20.44
CA GLY A 1112 43.70 -23.87 -20.52
C GLY A 1112 43.76 -24.82 -21.72
N LEU A 1113 44.65 -24.55 -22.69
CA LEU A 1113 45.47 -25.54 -23.41
C LEU A 1113 46.69 -24.85 -24.09
N ALA A 1114 47.78 -25.59 -24.25
CA ALA A 1114 49.16 -25.09 -24.41
C ALA A 1114 49.49 -24.33 -25.72
N LYS A 1115 50.33 -23.28 -25.62
CA LYS A 1115 50.90 -22.51 -26.76
C LYS A 1115 52.14 -23.18 -27.37
N LEU A 1116 52.24 -23.16 -28.71
CA LEU A 1116 53.49 -23.21 -29.49
C LEU A 1116 53.62 -21.96 -30.39
N PRO A 1117 54.84 -21.53 -30.77
CA PRO A 1117 55.12 -20.12 -31.04
C PRO A 1117 55.02 -19.75 -32.53
N ILE A 1118 54.53 -18.53 -32.82
CA ILE A 1118 54.64 -17.93 -34.15
C ILE A 1118 55.39 -16.59 -34.10
N ARG A 1119 56.49 -16.64 -34.85
CA ARG A 1119 57.41 -15.67 -35.46
C ARG A 1119 56.87 -14.25 -35.73
N GLN A 1120 57.70 -13.26 -35.39
CA GLN A 1120 57.61 -11.84 -35.76
C GLN A 1120 57.84 -11.61 -37.27
N GLN A 1121 57.17 -10.59 -37.84
CA GLN A 1121 57.71 -9.68 -38.88
C GLN A 1121 56.78 -8.43 -39.05
N PRO A 1122 57.26 -7.30 -39.65
CA PRO A 1122 56.97 -5.95 -39.17
C PRO A 1122 56.12 -5.08 -40.12
N GLN A 1123 55.76 -3.90 -39.59
CA GLN A 1123 54.99 -2.81 -40.20
C GLN A 1123 55.58 -2.24 -41.51
N HIS A 1124 54.72 -1.93 -42.50
CA HIS A 1124 54.47 -0.59 -43.07
C HIS A 1124 53.72 -0.66 -44.42
N GLY A 1125 52.75 0.23 -44.64
CA GLY A 1125 52.25 0.55 -46.00
C GLY A 1125 50.88 1.24 -46.04
N LEU A 1126 50.88 2.54 -46.33
CA LEU A 1126 49.71 3.40 -46.59
C LEU A 1126 48.90 2.97 -47.83
N GLY A 1127 47.56 3.11 -47.79
CA GLY A 1127 46.76 3.37 -49.01
C GLY A 1127 45.37 2.73 -49.12
N LEU A 1128 44.36 3.60 -49.30
CA LEU A 1128 43.02 3.39 -49.90
C LEU A 1128 41.94 2.66 -49.06
N SER A 1129 40.90 3.43 -48.71
CA SER A 1129 39.61 2.97 -48.17
C SER A 1129 39.00 1.89 -49.07
N THR A 1130 38.88 0.67 -48.54
CA THR A 1130 38.10 -0.41 -49.16
C THR A 1130 36.76 -0.48 -48.44
N ALA A 1131 35.64 -0.41 -49.17
CA ALA A 1131 34.31 -0.57 -48.59
C ALA A 1131 34.25 -1.88 -47.76
N LYS A 1132 33.91 -1.78 -46.47
CA LYS A 1132 33.73 -2.94 -45.57
C LYS A 1132 32.64 -3.84 -46.16
N LEU A 1133 32.93 -5.15 -46.29
CA LEU A 1133 31.97 -6.17 -46.70
C LEU A 1133 31.05 -6.47 -45.51
N ARG A 1134 29.72 -6.47 -45.72
CA ARG A 1134 28.76 -6.89 -44.68
C ARG A 1134 29.02 -8.33 -44.23
N THR A 1135 28.77 -8.63 -42.96
CA THR A 1135 29.08 -9.94 -42.38
C THR A 1135 28.16 -11.01 -42.95
N ALA A 1136 28.57 -12.28 -42.89
CA ALA A 1136 27.72 -13.41 -43.29
C ALA A 1136 26.42 -13.46 -42.46
N VAL A 1137 26.45 -12.93 -41.24
CA VAL A 1137 25.30 -12.85 -40.31
C VAL A 1137 24.27 -11.85 -40.81
N ASP A 1138 24.72 -10.66 -41.22
CA ASP A 1138 23.85 -9.62 -41.78
C ASP A 1138 23.12 -10.13 -43.03
N VAL A 1139 23.86 -10.81 -43.91
CA VAL A 1139 23.34 -11.40 -45.15
C VAL A 1139 22.33 -12.50 -44.85
N MET A 1140 22.67 -13.41 -43.93
CA MET A 1140 21.77 -14.48 -43.51
C MET A 1140 20.47 -13.95 -42.89
N ASN A 1141 20.55 -12.94 -42.03
CA ASN A 1141 19.38 -12.32 -41.42
C ASN A 1141 18.51 -11.62 -42.46
N ARG A 1142 19.12 -10.95 -43.44
CA ARG A 1142 18.37 -10.34 -44.54
C ARG A 1142 17.65 -11.40 -45.38
N LEU A 1143 18.35 -12.46 -45.77
CA LEU A 1143 17.78 -13.54 -46.58
C LEU A 1143 16.66 -14.33 -45.87
N ARG A 1144 16.67 -14.41 -44.52
CA ARG A 1144 15.61 -15.10 -43.75
C ARG A 1144 14.40 -14.23 -43.44
N TRP A 1145 14.61 -12.95 -43.18
CA TRP A 1145 13.58 -12.09 -42.57
C TRP A 1145 13.07 -10.98 -43.48
N ASP A 1146 13.65 -10.78 -44.66
CA ASP A 1146 13.13 -9.84 -45.66
C ASP A 1146 11.91 -10.45 -46.40
N PRO A 1147 10.69 -9.90 -46.27
CA PRO A 1147 9.49 -10.42 -46.93
C PRO A 1147 9.55 -10.40 -48.47
N HIS A 1148 10.54 -9.72 -49.06
CA HIS A 1148 10.76 -9.65 -50.50
C HIS A 1148 11.75 -10.68 -51.03
N MET A 1149 12.32 -11.53 -50.16
CA MET A 1149 13.25 -12.60 -50.52
C MET A 1149 12.70 -13.94 -50.06
N ASP A 1150 12.72 -14.94 -50.94
CA ASP A 1150 12.33 -16.31 -50.60
C ASP A 1150 13.53 -17.07 -50.01
N SER A 1151 13.49 -17.40 -48.72
CA SER A 1151 14.59 -18.09 -48.04
C SER A 1151 14.90 -19.47 -48.62
N ASP A 1152 13.94 -20.12 -49.27
CA ASP A 1152 14.10 -21.44 -49.91
C ASP A 1152 14.98 -21.41 -51.16
N ASP A 1153 15.11 -20.22 -51.76
CA ASP A 1153 15.90 -19.99 -52.95
C ASP A 1153 17.39 -19.76 -52.64
N TYR A 1154 17.85 -19.93 -51.39
CA TYR A 1154 19.25 -19.66 -51.02
C TYR A 1154 19.97 -20.87 -50.41
N ILE A 1155 21.24 -21.01 -50.80
CA ILE A 1155 22.19 -22.04 -50.36
C ILE A 1155 23.37 -21.37 -49.67
N VAL A 1156 23.81 -21.95 -48.55
CA VAL A 1156 24.96 -21.51 -47.76
C VAL A 1156 26.13 -22.45 -48.04
N GLY A 1157 27.20 -21.90 -48.61
CA GLY A 1157 28.48 -22.58 -48.73
C GLY A 1157 29.34 -22.35 -47.50
N TYR A 1158 29.81 -23.41 -46.85
CA TYR A 1158 30.61 -23.33 -45.62
C TYR A 1158 31.81 -24.28 -45.65
N GLU A 1159 32.79 -24.00 -44.81
CA GLU A 1159 33.98 -24.85 -44.63
C GLU A 1159 33.74 -25.87 -43.52
N ASP A 1160 33.64 -27.16 -43.88
CA ASP A 1160 33.56 -28.27 -42.95
C ASP A 1160 34.96 -28.71 -42.48
N ARG A 1161 35.06 -29.11 -41.20
CA ARG A 1161 36.31 -29.50 -40.53
C ARG A 1161 36.95 -30.79 -41.07
N PHE A 1162 36.22 -31.61 -41.83
CA PHE A 1162 36.71 -32.91 -42.32
C PHE A 1162 36.59 -33.07 -43.84
N THR A 1163 35.61 -32.42 -44.46
CA THR A 1163 35.23 -32.67 -45.86
C THR A 1163 35.46 -31.50 -46.81
N GLY A 1164 35.93 -30.35 -46.29
CA GLY A 1164 36.18 -29.14 -47.09
C GLY A 1164 34.91 -28.34 -47.34
N THR A 1165 34.81 -27.67 -48.49
CA THR A 1165 33.66 -26.82 -48.82
C THR A 1165 32.40 -27.65 -49.04
N CYS A 1166 31.38 -27.43 -48.22
CA CYS A 1166 30.07 -28.07 -48.31
C CYS A 1166 28.97 -27.02 -48.53
N GLU A 1167 27.85 -27.43 -49.12
CA GLU A 1167 26.67 -26.60 -49.35
C GLU A 1167 25.46 -27.16 -48.60
N LYS A 1168 24.70 -26.29 -47.92
CA LYS A 1168 23.41 -26.65 -47.27
C LYS A 1168 22.37 -25.58 -47.57
N SER A 1169 21.09 -25.96 -47.58
CA SER A 1169 19.98 -25.00 -47.70
C SER A 1169 20.00 -23.98 -46.54
N LEU A 1170 19.65 -22.72 -46.82
CA LEU A 1170 19.57 -21.67 -45.81
C LEU A 1170 18.58 -22.01 -44.67
N GLU A 1171 17.45 -22.65 -44.99
CA GLU A 1171 16.48 -23.10 -43.98
C GLU A 1171 17.06 -24.13 -43.00
N MET A 1172 17.93 -25.01 -43.50
CA MET A 1172 18.53 -26.07 -42.68
C MET A 1172 19.70 -25.58 -41.83
N TRP A 1173 20.01 -24.28 -41.88
CA TRP A 1173 21.07 -23.66 -41.10
C TRP A 1173 20.59 -23.32 -39.69
N LYS A 1174 21.14 -24.02 -38.69
CA LYS A 1174 20.85 -23.85 -37.26
C LYS A 1174 21.74 -22.78 -36.62
N THR A 1175 21.16 -21.96 -35.75
CA THR A 1175 21.86 -20.86 -35.03
C THR A 1175 22.06 -21.15 -33.53
N ASP A 1176 21.47 -22.22 -33.00
CA ASP A 1176 21.63 -22.63 -31.61
C ASP A 1176 22.98 -23.33 -31.39
N GLN A 1177 23.77 -22.86 -30.44
CA GLN A 1177 25.10 -23.39 -30.12
C GLN A 1177 25.05 -24.75 -29.40
N THR A 1178 23.87 -25.19 -28.94
CA THR A 1178 23.67 -26.47 -28.25
C THR A 1178 23.27 -27.62 -29.18
N ASP A 1179 23.08 -27.35 -30.48
CA ASP A 1179 22.70 -28.33 -31.50
C ASP A 1179 23.94 -29.10 -32.01
N GLU A 1180 23.83 -30.43 -32.18
CA GLU A 1180 24.94 -31.30 -32.62
C GLU A 1180 25.41 -30.99 -34.06
N GLU A 1181 24.53 -30.40 -34.89
CA GLU A 1181 24.85 -29.95 -36.26
C GLU A 1181 25.27 -28.47 -36.35
N PHE A 1182 25.58 -27.81 -35.23
CA PHE A 1182 25.96 -26.40 -35.22
C PHE A 1182 27.26 -26.13 -36.00
N ILE A 1183 27.17 -25.25 -36.99
CA ILE A 1183 28.33 -24.77 -37.76
C ILE A 1183 28.54 -23.28 -37.41
N PRO A 1184 29.71 -22.91 -36.84
CA PRO A 1184 30.02 -21.52 -36.53
C PRO A 1184 29.91 -20.64 -37.78
N GLN A 1185 29.27 -19.48 -37.62
CA GLN A 1185 28.96 -18.57 -38.74
C GLN A 1185 30.22 -17.99 -39.41
N HIS A 1186 31.35 -17.91 -38.68
CA HIS A 1186 32.63 -17.55 -39.26
C HIS A 1186 33.13 -18.57 -40.31
N ARG A 1187 32.52 -19.76 -40.45
CA ARG A 1187 32.87 -20.75 -41.48
C ARG A 1187 32.09 -20.61 -42.79
N ILE A 1188 31.16 -19.67 -42.87
CA ILE A 1188 30.40 -19.40 -44.09
C ILE A 1188 31.30 -18.70 -45.11
N LEU A 1189 31.42 -19.31 -46.29
CA LEU A 1189 32.23 -18.83 -47.40
C LEU A 1189 31.41 -17.97 -48.37
N TYR A 1190 30.18 -18.40 -48.69
CA TYR A 1190 29.31 -17.71 -49.63
C TYR A 1190 27.82 -18.01 -49.44
N PHE A 1191 26.97 -17.15 -50.01
CA PHE A 1191 25.55 -17.38 -50.24
C PHE A 1191 25.28 -17.39 -51.74
N LYS A 1192 24.48 -18.36 -52.17
CA LYS A 1192 24.18 -18.60 -53.59
C LYS A 1192 22.69 -18.74 -53.78
N ARG A 1193 22.13 -18.05 -54.78
CA ARG A 1193 20.72 -18.17 -55.15
C ARG A 1193 20.52 -19.38 -56.05
N ARG A 1194 19.50 -20.21 -55.78
CA ARG A 1194 19.27 -21.51 -56.42
C ARG A 1194 18.61 -21.34 -57.80
N SER A 1195 17.73 -20.36 -57.97
CA SER A 1195 16.97 -20.11 -59.20
C SER A 1195 17.83 -19.81 -60.43
N ASP A 1196 18.94 -19.09 -60.26
CA ASP A 1196 19.87 -18.71 -61.34
C ASP A 1196 21.32 -19.09 -61.07
N ASN A 1197 21.58 -19.81 -59.97
CA ASN A 1197 22.90 -20.28 -59.56
C ASN A 1197 23.89 -19.13 -59.28
N GLU A 1198 23.41 -17.91 -59.03
CA GLU A 1198 24.21 -16.71 -58.85
C GLU A 1198 24.79 -16.60 -57.42
N LEU A 1199 26.08 -16.28 -57.32
CA LEU A 1199 26.71 -15.91 -56.05
C LEU A 1199 26.29 -14.50 -55.65
N VAL A 1200 25.46 -14.41 -54.61
CA VAL A 1200 24.91 -13.14 -54.10
C VAL A 1200 25.76 -12.54 -53.00
N TRP A 1201 26.59 -13.35 -52.33
CA TRP A 1201 27.56 -12.87 -51.37
C TRP A 1201 28.72 -13.87 -51.27
N GLU A 1202 29.98 -13.41 -51.29
CA GLU A 1202 31.16 -14.28 -51.16
C GLU A 1202 32.29 -13.57 -50.42
N ARG A 1203 32.81 -14.24 -49.39
CA ARG A 1203 33.85 -13.68 -48.50
C ARG A 1203 35.20 -13.48 -49.21
N ARG A 1204 35.62 -14.45 -50.05
CA ARG A 1204 36.96 -14.44 -50.66
C ARG A 1204 37.11 -13.36 -51.73
N THR A 1205 36.08 -13.16 -52.54
CA THR A 1205 36.03 -12.17 -53.63
C THR A 1205 35.41 -10.84 -53.20
N ARG A 1206 34.91 -10.75 -51.95
CA ARG A 1206 34.20 -9.60 -51.37
C ARG A 1206 32.98 -9.18 -52.19
N ILE A 1207 32.28 -10.12 -52.81
CA ILE A 1207 31.02 -9.85 -53.51
C ILE A 1207 29.91 -9.72 -52.46
N ASP A 1208 29.08 -8.69 -52.57
CA ASP A 1208 27.82 -8.54 -51.83
C ASP A 1208 26.79 -7.82 -52.71
N LYS A 1209 25.94 -8.61 -53.37
CA LYS A 1209 24.80 -8.15 -54.16
C LYS A 1209 23.53 -8.00 -53.33
N ILE A 1210 23.55 -8.39 -52.05
CA ILE A 1210 22.41 -8.29 -51.14
C ILE A 1210 22.30 -6.88 -50.55
N PHE A 1211 23.42 -6.30 -50.12
CA PHE A 1211 23.47 -4.92 -49.61
C PHE A 1211 24.24 -3.96 -50.53
N GLY A 1212 24.83 -4.45 -51.63
CA GLY A 1212 25.66 -3.63 -52.52
C GLY A 1212 26.98 -3.17 -51.87
N SER A 1213 27.42 -3.83 -50.80
CA SER A 1213 28.68 -3.54 -50.13
C SER A 1213 29.86 -4.31 -50.76
N GLY A 1214 31.10 -4.12 -50.28
CA GLY A 1214 32.26 -4.83 -50.84
C GLY A 1214 32.61 -4.44 -52.29
N ALA A 1215 33.18 -5.39 -53.05
CA ALA A 1215 33.70 -5.20 -54.41
C ALA A 1215 32.63 -5.06 -55.49
N SER A 1216 31.36 -5.39 -55.19
CA SER A 1216 30.19 -5.18 -56.06
C SER A 1216 29.69 -3.73 -56.10
N SER A 1217 30.33 -2.81 -55.36
CA SER A 1217 29.97 -1.39 -55.31
C SER A 1217 30.50 -0.53 -56.47
N GLN A 1218 31.21 -1.12 -57.46
CA GLN A 1218 31.64 -0.39 -58.66
C GLN A 1218 30.63 -0.55 -59.81
N PRO A 1219 30.07 0.55 -60.35
CA PRO A 1219 29.21 0.49 -61.53
C PRO A 1219 30.04 0.19 -62.79
N GLU A 1220 29.58 -0.73 -63.64
CA GLU A 1220 30.18 -0.94 -64.96
C GLU A 1220 30.01 0.32 -65.85
N PRO A 1221 31.03 0.72 -66.63
CA PRO A 1221 30.90 1.79 -67.60
C PRO A 1221 30.29 1.24 -68.90
N GLY A 1222 29.00 1.50 -69.13
CA GLY A 1222 28.35 1.27 -70.43
C GLY A 1222 28.66 2.37 -71.44
N TYR A 1223 29.18 1.99 -72.60
CA TYR A 1223 29.03 2.69 -73.88
C TYR A 1223 28.04 1.88 -74.73
N GLU A 1224 26.98 2.56 -75.20
CA GLU A 1224 25.93 2.16 -76.18
C GLU A 1224 25.23 0.80 -76.05
#